data_AF-A0A0R2T5A6-F1
#
_entry.id   AF-A0A0R2T5A6-F1
#
_cell.length_a   1.000
_cell.length_b   1.000
_cell.length_c   1.000
_cell.angle_alpha   90.00
_cell.angle_beta   90.00
_cell.angle_gamma   90.00
#
_symmetry.space_group_name_H-M   'P 1'
#
loop_
_entity.id
_entity.type
_entity.pdbx_description
1 polymer ?
#
loop_
_entity_poly.entity_id
_entity_poly.type
_entity_poly.pdbx_seq_one_letter_code
_entity_poly.pdbx_strand_id
1 'polypeptide(L)'
;MSKNLLFSLIHFLFFLPSFAFQDKNDTISLQLTSLFSDHMVLQQKSNVKFWGTDKPNNEITISTSWENESKTIVDINGHWNVSIGTPSAGGPFKIEIKSNQHKIVLNDIMIGEVWLASGQSNMEMTLMGWPPNDIINNADEEIAKSSNSKIRMFNVEKQISINPLDDVKGSWKVSSPEETKNFSASAYFFAKELFKKLQVPIGIINSSWGGTPAESWTSKKTIDTFNEFKSVTQSINTSDLFKNELKWFSQFKAIGIPTTDEQWINLNLLDNLIVEKSYNDSDWEEIQLPGRYDNQINGGEFNGAVWFRKNIVIDNLDSDYILTIGAVDDMDETYVNGHKIGGLIGMGFWNKKREFKIPKSILKKGNNTIAVRAIDAEGVGEIIGPMTLSNNNIKVSLNGNWKYKLIAEIYNNKFYLYGINNIDFNSRIKTIKLNSGVPTVLYNGMINPLVPYTIKGVIWYQGESNVGRADQYENLFPAMIRDWREKWNYDFPFYYVQIAPYQYNINKDSLLDQSQELREAQRNSLKTKNTGMVVTMDIGNFNNIHPSNKQDIGSRLARLALSNNYSINIVPSGPIFNGLKVIGSKLILEFENPGSRLISKGDLLGFEIAGADKKYVFANAKIINNQVELYSDKIKNPLYARYAWKDKAVPSLFNLEGLPASSFKYEE
;
A
#
# COMPACT_ATOMS: atom_id res chain seq x y z
N MET A 1 -44.38 -93.70 31.94
CA MET A 1 -44.75 -92.40 32.56
C MET A 1 -43.95 -91.30 31.89
N SER A 2 -44.65 -90.23 31.54
CA SER A 2 -44.37 -89.25 30.48
C SER A 2 -43.27 -88.22 30.77
N LYS A 3 -42.55 -87.81 29.72
CA LYS A 3 -41.74 -86.58 29.64
C LYS A 3 -42.51 -85.55 28.79
N ASN A 4 -42.51 -84.27 29.20
CA ASN A 4 -42.58 -83.03 28.40
C ASN A 4 -42.79 -81.84 29.37
N LEU A 5 -41.84 -80.89 29.46
CA LEU A 5 -41.73 -79.61 28.71
C LEU A 5 -42.73 -78.53 29.17
N LEU A 6 -42.24 -77.36 29.60
CA LEU A 6 -42.54 -76.08 28.93
C LEU A 6 -41.62 -74.93 29.39
N PHE A 7 -41.35 -74.06 28.43
CA PHE A 7 -40.47 -72.88 28.41
C PHE A 7 -40.94 -71.71 29.29
N SER A 8 -39.99 -70.91 29.80
CA SER A 8 -40.22 -69.50 30.15
C SER A 8 -39.04 -68.64 29.67
N LEU A 9 -39.36 -67.63 28.86
CA LEU A 9 -38.48 -66.68 28.19
C LEU A 9 -38.01 -65.59 29.17
N ILE A 10 -36.70 -65.38 29.30
CA ILE A 10 -36.11 -64.24 30.01
C ILE A 10 -36.15 -63.01 29.08
N HIS A 11 -36.89 -61.97 29.45
CA HIS A 11 -36.81 -60.64 28.83
C HIS A 11 -35.60 -59.89 29.39
N PHE A 12 -34.63 -59.59 28.52
CA PHE A 12 -33.54 -58.64 28.79
C PHE A 12 -34.10 -57.21 28.68
N LEU A 13 -34.15 -56.48 29.80
CA LEU A 13 -34.38 -55.04 29.82
C LEU A 13 -33.08 -54.33 29.40
N PHE A 14 -33.10 -53.65 28.25
CA PHE A 14 -32.07 -52.69 27.86
C PHE A 14 -32.20 -51.43 28.72
N PHE A 15 -31.27 -51.23 29.66
CA PHE A 15 -31.02 -49.91 30.26
C PHE A 15 -30.24 -49.06 29.24
N LEU A 16 -30.92 -48.14 28.56
CA LEU A 16 -30.30 -47.08 27.77
C LEU A 16 -29.66 -46.06 28.73
N PRO A 17 -28.34 -45.80 28.65
CA PRO A 17 -27.77 -44.67 29.34
C PRO A 17 -28.25 -43.39 28.65
N SER A 18 -28.97 -42.54 29.37
CA SER A 18 -29.24 -41.16 28.97
C SER A 18 -27.91 -40.42 28.88
N PHE A 19 -27.29 -40.43 27.70
CA PHE A 19 -26.28 -39.45 27.35
C PHE A 19 -27.00 -38.08 27.34
N ALA A 20 -26.81 -37.32 28.42
CA ALA A 20 -27.04 -35.89 28.37
C ALA A 20 -26.14 -35.35 27.25
N PHE A 21 -26.74 -34.98 26.12
CA PHE A 21 -26.11 -34.10 25.15
C PHE A 21 -25.84 -32.80 25.91
N GLN A 22 -24.60 -32.61 26.35
CA GLN A 22 -24.13 -31.32 26.81
C GLN A 22 -24.11 -30.43 25.56
N ASP A 23 -25.12 -29.58 25.41
CA ASP A 23 -25.22 -28.62 24.32
C ASP A 23 -23.93 -27.81 24.25
N LYS A 24 -23.19 -27.96 23.15
CA LYS A 24 -22.02 -27.11 22.82
C LYS A 24 -22.39 -25.65 22.51
N ASN A 25 -23.64 -25.24 22.78
CA ASN A 25 -24.18 -23.91 22.49
C ASN A 25 -24.04 -22.92 23.66
N ASP A 26 -23.39 -23.30 24.77
CA ASP A 26 -23.29 -22.43 25.95
C ASP A 26 -22.19 -21.36 25.90
N THR A 27 -21.45 -21.23 24.78
CA THR A 27 -20.28 -20.33 24.70
C THR A 27 -20.54 -18.97 24.07
N ILE A 28 -21.68 -18.75 23.38
CA ILE A 28 -21.98 -17.45 22.78
C ILE A 28 -22.72 -16.60 23.83
N SER A 29 -22.20 -15.41 24.07
CA SER A 29 -22.81 -14.39 24.93
C SER A 29 -22.92 -13.10 24.13
N LEU A 30 -23.74 -12.15 24.61
CA LEU A 30 -23.93 -10.87 23.96
C LEU A 30 -22.59 -10.17 23.73
N GLN A 31 -22.23 -9.97 22.47
CA GLN A 31 -21.03 -9.26 22.02
C GLN A 31 -21.39 -8.21 20.98
N LEU A 32 -20.65 -7.11 21.01
CA LEU A 32 -20.71 -6.06 20.00
C LEU A 32 -19.40 -6.07 19.20
N THR A 33 -19.44 -5.62 17.95
CA THR A 33 -18.22 -5.21 17.25
C THR A 33 -17.49 -4.13 18.05
N SER A 34 -16.16 -4.11 17.98
CA SER A 34 -15.32 -3.14 18.68
C SER A 34 -15.65 -1.67 18.31
N LEU A 35 -16.29 -1.45 17.16
CA LEU A 35 -16.79 -0.13 16.73
C LEU A 35 -17.82 0.47 17.70
N PHE A 36 -18.59 -0.39 18.39
CA PHE A 36 -19.58 0.04 19.38
C PHE A 36 -18.98 -0.03 20.79
N SER A 37 -18.28 1.04 21.16
CA SER A 37 -17.63 1.20 22.45
C SER A 37 -17.92 2.59 23.03
N ASP A 38 -17.52 2.79 24.29
CA ASP A 38 -17.52 4.12 24.89
C ASP A 38 -16.78 5.13 24.00
N HIS A 39 -17.18 6.38 24.09
CA HIS A 39 -16.65 7.48 23.29
C HIS A 39 -16.96 7.46 21.79
N MET A 40 -17.73 6.50 21.27
CA MET A 40 -18.02 6.45 19.82
C MET A 40 -18.81 7.66 19.30
N VAL A 41 -18.79 7.81 17.97
CA VAL A 41 -19.58 8.82 17.25
C VAL A 41 -20.50 8.13 16.26
N LEU A 42 -21.80 8.42 16.33
CA LEU A 42 -22.82 7.95 15.38
C LEU A 42 -23.20 9.06 14.40
N GLN A 43 -23.48 8.69 13.16
CA GLN A 43 -23.93 9.64 12.13
C GLN A 43 -25.28 10.26 12.53
N GLN A 44 -25.38 11.59 12.52
CA GLN A 44 -26.59 12.35 12.84
C GLN A 44 -27.64 12.26 11.74
N LYS A 45 -28.91 12.48 12.12
CA LYS A 45 -30.06 12.57 11.20
C LYS A 45 -30.12 11.38 10.23
N SER A 46 -29.86 10.18 10.74
CA SER A 46 -29.78 8.96 9.94
C SER A 46 -30.42 7.77 10.68
N ASN A 47 -30.54 6.65 9.98
CA ASN A 47 -30.87 5.36 10.57
C ASN A 47 -29.61 4.53 10.65
N VAL A 48 -28.93 4.59 11.80
CA VAL A 48 -27.65 3.89 11.98
C VAL A 48 -27.88 2.40 12.24
N LYS A 49 -26.99 1.57 11.70
CA LYS A 49 -27.00 0.12 11.95
C LYS A 49 -26.22 -0.21 13.20
N PHE A 50 -26.81 -1.01 14.09
CA PHE A 50 -26.15 -1.72 15.18
C PHE A 50 -26.18 -3.21 14.90
N TRP A 51 -25.11 -3.91 15.25
CA TRP A 51 -25.01 -5.35 15.07
C TRP A 51 -24.03 -5.96 16.07
N GLY A 52 -24.10 -7.27 16.19
CA GLY A 52 -23.26 -8.06 17.07
C GLY A 52 -23.62 -9.53 17.01
N THR A 53 -23.21 -10.26 18.02
CA THR A 53 -23.54 -11.68 18.20
C THR A 53 -24.15 -11.93 19.57
N ASP A 54 -24.96 -12.98 19.68
CA ASP A 54 -25.49 -13.53 20.93
C ASP A 54 -26.04 -14.95 20.67
N LYS A 55 -26.60 -15.64 21.67
CA LYS A 55 -27.23 -16.96 21.44
C LYS A 55 -28.40 -16.84 20.46
N PRO A 56 -28.55 -17.77 19.50
CA PRO A 56 -29.67 -17.81 18.57
C PRO A 56 -31.04 -17.73 19.26
N ASN A 57 -31.98 -17.03 18.63
CA ASN A 57 -33.35 -16.77 19.11
C ASN A 57 -33.48 -15.90 20.37
N ASN A 58 -32.39 -15.37 20.93
CA ASN A 58 -32.51 -14.34 21.97
C ASN A 58 -33.14 -13.06 21.40
N GLU A 59 -33.92 -12.36 22.21
CA GLU A 59 -34.34 -10.99 21.90
C GLU A 59 -33.27 -10.01 22.39
N ILE A 60 -32.83 -9.13 21.49
CA ILE A 60 -31.95 -8.00 21.80
C ILE A 60 -32.80 -6.74 21.89
N THR A 61 -32.71 -6.01 22.99
CA THR A 61 -33.32 -4.68 23.17
C THR A 61 -32.24 -3.63 23.26
N ILE A 62 -32.32 -2.58 22.44
CA ILE A 62 -31.43 -1.42 22.49
C ILE A 62 -32.24 -0.18 22.89
N SER A 63 -31.88 0.40 24.03
CA SER A 63 -32.49 1.63 24.55
C SER A 63 -31.47 2.77 24.50
N THR A 64 -31.85 3.88 23.89
CA THR A 64 -31.00 5.08 23.77
C THR A 64 -31.51 6.20 24.68
N SER A 65 -30.61 7.03 25.20
CA SER A 65 -31.00 8.16 26.06
C SER A 65 -31.66 9.32 25.30
N TRP A 66 -31.78 9.24 23.97
CA TRP A 66 -32.55 10.15 23.12
C TRP A 66 -33.88 9.52 22.65
N GLU A 67 -34.39 8.60 23.45
CA GLU A 67 -35.79 8.13 23.43
C GLU A 67 -36.17 7.16 22.28
N ASN A 68 -35.20 6.44 21.72
CA ASN A 68 -35.48 5.25 20.89
C ASN A 68 -35.24 3.97 21.68
N GLU A 69 -36.26 3.12 21.74
CA GLU A 69 -36.12 1.68 22.02
C GLU A 69 -36.29 0.91 20.71
N SER A 70 -35.42 -0.06 20.45
CA SER A 70 -35.48 -0.93 19.28
C SER A 70 -35.19 -2.36 19.67
N LYS A 71 -35.87 -3.30 19.00
CA LYS A 71 -35.77 -4.73 19.29
C LYS A 71 -35.45 -5.52 18.04
N THR A 72 -34.72 -6.62 18.22
CA THR A 72 -34.42 -7.58 17.15
C THR A 72 -34.23 -8.97 17.72
N ILE A 73 -34.29 -9.99 16.88
CA ILE A 73 -34.08 -11.39 17.26
C ILE A 73 -32.77 -11.86 16.65
N VAL A 74 -31.96 -12.56 17.44
CA VAL A 74 -30.72 -13.18 16.98
C VAL A 74 -31.04 -14.33 16.04
N ASP A 75 -30.40 -14.33 14.87
CA ASP A 75 -30.59 -15.37 13.87
C ASP A 75 -29.99 -16.72 14.28
N ILE A 76 -30.22 -17.74 13.44
CA ILE A 76 -29.76 -19.11 13.70
C ILE A 76 -28.23 -19.24 13.73
N ASN A 77 -27.51 -18.31 13.10
CA ASN A 77 -26.05 -18.28 13.07
C ASN A 77 -25.47 -17.47 14.24
N GLY A 78 -26.31 -16.90 15.11
CA GLY A 78 -25.89 -16.13 16.27
C GLY A 78 -25.64 -14.65 15.97
N HIS A 79 -26.04 -14.13 14.81
CA HIS A 79 -25.89 -12.72 14.47
C HIS A 79 -27.20 -11.95 14.68
N TRP A 80 -27.08 -10.68 15.04
CA TRP A 80 -28.22 -9.78 15.10
C TRP A 80 -27.86 -8.43 14.53
N ASN A 81 -28.85 -7.73 13.98
CA ASN A 81 -28.71 -6.33 13.62
C ASN A 81 -30.03 -5.57 13.81
N VAL A 82 -29.95 -4.27 14.01
CA VAL A 82 -31.10 -3.37 14.16
C VAL A 82 -30.75 -1.97 13.65
N SER A 83 -31.74 -1.26 13.10
CA SER A 83 -31.62 0.14 12.71
C SER A 83 -32.15 1.05 13.81
N ILE A 84 -31.39 2.09 14.16
CA ILE A 84 -31.76 3.08 15.19
C ILE A 84 -31.73 4.47 14.58
N GLY A 85 -32.80 5.25 14.75
CA GLY A 85 -32.84 6.65 14.35
C GLY A 85 -31.91 7.50 15.24
N THR A 86 -31.12 8.40 14.63
CA THR A 86 -30.29 9.37 15.36
C THR A 86 -30.84 10.78 15.22
N PRO A 87 -30.89 11.58 16.31
CA PRO A 87 -31.28 12.99 16.26
C PRO A 87 -30.25 13.85 15.52
N SER A 88 -30.47 15.15 15.57
CA SER A 88 -29.43 16.15 15.24
C SER A 88 -28.22 16.00 16.16
N ALA A 89 -27.08 16.51 15.70
CA ALA A 89 -25.81 16.46 16.43
C ALA A 89 -25.92 16.91 17.90
N GLY A 90 -25.25 16.19 18.80
CA GLY A 90 -25.32 16.42 20.23
C GLY A 90 -24.63 15.33 21.05
N GLY A 91 -24.88 15.34 22.36
CA GLY A 91 -24.30 14.41 23.33
C GLY A 91 -23.44 15.11 24.40
N PRO A 92 -22.97 14.38 25.42
CA PRO A 92 -22.92 12.91 25.46
C PRO A 92 -24.28 12.25 25.69
N PHE A 93 -24.50 11.14 25.00
CA PHE A 93 -25.63 10.24 25.19
C PHE A 93 -25.18 8.89 25.76
N LYS A 94 -26.15 8.03 26.08
CA LYS A 94 -25.95 6.66 26.55
C LYS A 94 -26.79 5.69 25.74
N ILE A 95 -26.24 4.49 25.50
CA ILE A 95 -26.95 3.38 24.87
C ILE A 95 -26.87 2.17 25.81
N GLU A 96 -27.99 1.50 26.00
CA GLU A 96 -28.11 0.29 26.80
C GLU A 96 -28.58 -0.85 25.88
N ILE A 97 -27.79 -1.91 25.79
CA ILE A 97 -28.08 -3.10 24.99
C ILE A 97 -28.33 -4.25 25.98
N LYS A 98 -29.50 -4.87 25.87
CA LYS A 98 -29.91 -6.00 26.70
C LYS A 98 -30.16 -7.23 25.85
N SER A 99 -29.71 -8.36 26.38
CA SER A 99 -30.15 -9.71 26.04
C SER A 99 -30.75 -10.33 27.31
N ASN A 100 -31.40 -11.49 27.19
CA ASN A 100 -32.06 -12.22 28.28
C ASN A 100 -31.26 -12.22 29.61
N GLN A 101 -29.95 -12.47 29.57
CA GLN A 101 -29.09 -12.56 30.76
C GLN A 101 -27.95 -11.54 30.81
N HIS A 102 -27.79 -10.71 29.77
CA HIS A 102 -26.63 -9.82 29.63
C HIS A 102 -27.05 -8.38 29.35
N LYS A 103 -26.25 -7.44 29.84
CA LYS A 103 -26.46 -6.01 29.64
C LYS A 103 -25.13 -5.34 29.36
N ILE A 104 -25.06 -4.61 28.25
CA ILE A 104 -23.95 -3.73 27.90
C ILE A 104 -24.45 -2.28 27.96
N VAL A 105 -23.64 -1.40 28.51
CA VAL A 105 -23.92 0.04 28.57
C VAL A 105 -22.77 0.78 27.92
N LEU A 106 -23.07 1.55 26.89
CA LEU A 106 -22.13 2.45 26.21
C LEU A 106 -22.37 3.88 26.67
N ASN A 107 -21.31 4.56 27.12
CA ASN A 107 -21.33 5.91 27.66
C ASN A 107 -20.56 6.89 26.78
N ASP A 108 -20.84 8.17 26.96
CA ASP A 108 -20.19 9.26 26.22
C ASP A 108 -20.35 9.10 24.70
N ILE A 109 -21.57 8.82 24.25
CA ILE A 109 -21.85 8.64 22.82
C ILE A 109 -22.17 9.99 22.19
N MET A 110 -21.44 10.34 21.14
CA MET A 110 -21.69 11.57 20.39
C MET A 110 -22.50 11.26 19.14
N ILE A 111 -23.37 12.20 18.76
CA ILE A 111 -24.08 12.17 17.48
C ILE A 111 -23.56 13.33 16.65
N GLY A 112 -23.11 13.06 15.43
CA GLY A 112 -22.38 14.03 14.62
C GLY A 112 -22.10 13.55 13.19
N GLU A 113 -20.99 13.96 12.60
CA GLU A 113 -20.57 13.50 11.28
C GLU A 113 -19.51 12.40 11.42
N VAL A 114 -19.71 11.27 10.75
CA VAL A 114 -18.76 10.16 10.76
C VAL A 114 -18.13 10.00 9.39
N TRP A 115 -16.80 10.01 9.31
CA TRP A 115 -16.08 9.78 8.06
C TRP A 115 -15.10 8.61 8.19
N LEU A 116 -14.94 7.85 7.12
CA LEU A 116 -13.92 6.81 7.01
C LEU A 116 -12.68 7.39 6.34
N ALA A 117 -11.55 7.37 7.04
CA ALA A 117 -10.24 7.70 6.50
C ALA A 117 -9.50 6.40 6.14
N SER A 118 -9.04 6.28 4.90
CA SER A 118 -8.37 5.06 4.43
C SER A 118 -7.27 5.35 3.42
N GLY A 119 -6.44 4.34 3.15
CA GLY A 119 -5.36 4.40 2.18
C GLY A 119 -4.05 3.92 2.80
N GLN A 120 -2.93 4.46 2.32
CA GLN A 120 -1.59 4.02 2.73
C GLN A 120 -0.89 5.03 3.64
N SER A 121 0.44 5.07 3.60
CA SER A 121 1.32 5.78 4.54
C SER A 121 0.97 7.25 4.67
N ASN A 122 0.57 7.92 3.59
CA ASN A 122 0.16 9.32 3.63
C ASN A 122 -1.17 9.59 4.37
N MET A 123 -2.07 8.60 4.42
CA MET A 123 -3.22 8.63 5.33
C MET A 123 -2.84 8.14 6.73
N GLU A 124 -1.97 7.14 6.84
CA GLU A 124 -1.57 6.55 8.12
C GLU A 124 -0.76 7.50 9.00
N MET A 125 0.12 8.30 8.39
CA MET A 125 1.09 9.15 9.07
C MET A 125 0.44 9.94 10.20
N THR A 126 0.95 9.73 11.40
CA THR A 126 0.38 10.31 12.61
C THR A 126 0.75 11.79 12.74
N LEU A 127 0.07 12.52 13.64
CA LEU A 127 0.35 13.95 13.86
C LEU A 127 1.78 14.20 14.39
N MET A 128 2.37 13.25 15.11
CA MET A 128 3.78 13.32 15.51
C MET A 128 4.76 12.98 14.36
N GLY A 129 4.26 12.46 13.24
CA GLY A 129 5.07 11.96 12.14
C GLY A 129 5.92 10.73 12.51
N TRP A 130 6.95 10.47 11.71
CA TRP A 130 7.98 9.45 11.92
C TRP A 130 9.34 10.13 12.06
N PRO A 131 9.64 10.71 13.24
CA PRO A 131 10.91 11.38 13.48
C PRO A 131 12.11 10.42 13.36
N PRO A 132 13.30 10.93 12.97
CA PRO A 132 13.59 12.34 12.68
C PRO A 132 13.29 12.77 11.24
N ASN A 133 12.94 11.83 10.34
CA ASN A 133 13.00 12.07 8.90
C ASN A 133 11.68 12.60 8.30
N ASP A 134 10.54 12.14 8.82
CA ASP A 134 9.22 12.49 8.29
C ASP A 134 8.41 13.19 9.38
N ILE A 135 8.58 14.51 9.51
CA ILE A 135 7.88 15.31 10.52
C ILE A 135 6.71 16.08 9.92
N ILE A 136 5.65 16.27 10.70
CA ILE A 136 4.55 17.16 10.34
C ILE A 136 4.97 18.61 10.64
N ASN A 137 4.65 19.53 9.74
CA ASN A 137 4.91 20.95 9.98
C ASN A 137 4.22 21.39 11.28
N ASN A 138 4.94 22.04 12.19
CA ASN A 138 4.42 22.51 13.48
C ASN A 138 3.76 21.42 14.35
N ALA A 139 4.21 20.16 14.24
CA ALA A 139 3.62 19.02 14.96
C ALA A 139 3.41 19.29 16.46
N ASP A 140 4.45 19.76 17.15
CA ASP A 140 4.41 19.99 18.61
C ASP A 140 3.35 21.02 19.01
N GLU A 141 3.22 22.11 18.25
CA GLU A 141 2.22 23.14 18.49
C GLU A 141 0.80 22.62 18.24
N GLU A 142 0.61 21.89 17.13
CA GLU A 142 -0.69 21.31 16.77
C GLU A 142 -1.13 20.26 17.79
N ILE A 143 -0.21 19.41 18.26
CA ILE A 143 -0.46 18.42 19.33
C ILE A 143 -0.81 19.12 20.64
N ALA A 144 -0.03 20.11 21.07
CA ALA A 144 -0.28 20.84 22.31
C ALA A 144 -1.66 21.52 22.35
N LYS A 145 -2.14 22.01 21.20
CA LYS A 145 -3.44 22.70 21.06
C LYS A 145 -4.60 21.78 20.65
N SER A 146 -4.39 20.47 20.66
CA SER A 146 -5.33 19.51 20.05
C SER A 146 -6.54 19.11 20.90
N SER A 147 -6.60 19.49 22.17
CA SER A 147 -7.72 19.16 23.07
C SER A 147 -9.06 19.60 22.49
N ASN A 148 -9.91 18.63 22.14
CA ASN A 148 -11.27 18.89 21.67
C ASN A 148 -12.16 17.65 21.89
N SER A 149 -13.05 17.72 22.87
CA SER A 149 -13.94 16.59 23.21
C SER A 149 -14.94 16.19 22.13
N LYS A 150 -15.11 17.04 21.10
CA LYS A 150 -16.01 16.84 19.96
C LYS A 150 -15.33 16.25 18.73
N ILE A 151 -14.01 16.03 18.75
CA ILE A 151 -13.28 15.30 17.69
C ILE A 151 -12.80 13.97 18.26
N ARG A 152 -13.14 12.87 17.57
CA ARG A 152 -12.80 11.52 18.02
C ARG A 152 -12.34 10.66 16.86
N MET A 153 -11.41 9.76 17.11
CA MET A 153 -10.88 8.84 16.10
C MET A 153 -10.89 7.40 16.61
N PHE A 154 -11.42 6.48 15.82
CA PHE A 154 -11.25 5.05 15.98
C PHE A 154 -10.13 4.60 15.06
N ASN A 155 -9.02 4.12 15.61
CA ASN A 155 -7.94 3.54 14.82
C ASN A 155 -8.15 2.03 14.71
N VAL A 156 -8.33 1.53 13.48
CA VAL A 156 -8.40 0.09 13.19
C VAL A 156 -7.00 -0.49 13.31
N GLU A 157 -6.85 -1.52 14.14
CA GLU A 157 -5.59 -2.28 14.21
C GLU A 157 -5.32 -2.98 12.88
N LYS A 158 -4.06 -2.94 12.47
CA LYS A 158 -3.57 -3.54 11.24
C LYS A 158 -3.73 -5.05 11.28
N GLN A 159 -4.53 -5.59 10.37
CA GLN A 159 -4.67 -7.03 10.18
C GLN A 159 -4.93 -7.37 8.71
N ILE A 160 -4.35 -8.47 8.25
CA ILE A 160 -4.63 -9.05 6.93
C ILE A 160 -5.53 -10.26 7.12
N SER A 161 -6.43 -10.51 6.18
CA SER A 161 -7.22 -11.75 6.19
C SER A 161 -7.55 -12.24 4.79
N ILE A 162 -7.43 -13.55 4.58
CA ILE A 162 -7.84 -14.20 3.32
C ILE A 162 -9.35 -14.22 3.18
N ASN A 163 -10.08 -14.30 4.30
CA ASN A 163 -11.54 -14.31 4.34
C ASN A 163 -12.07 -13.02 4.97
N PRO A 164 -13.23 -12.49 4.52
CA PRO A 164 -13.85 -11.34 5.17
C PRO A 164 -14.03 -11.57 6.67
N LEU A 165 -13.59 -10.62 7.50
CA LEU A 165 -13.83 -10.64 8.94
C LEU A 165 -15.11 -9.88 9.29
N ASP A 166 -15.73 -10.26 10.39
CA ASP A 166 -16.94 -9.64 10.93
C ASP A 166 -16.66 -8.56 12.00
N ASP A 167 -15.41 -8.50 12.50
CA ASP A 167 -14.99 -7.48 13.48
C ASP A 167 -13.58 -6.94 13.24
N VAL A 168 -13.34 -5.73 13.73
CA VAL A 168 -12.04 -5.08 13.82
C VAL A 168 -11.58 -5.02 15.26
N LYS A 169 -10.27 -4.86 15.49
CA LYS A 169 -9.75 -4.39 16.77
C LYS A 169 -9.47 -2.89 16.71
N GLY A 170 -9.67 -2.20 17.81
CA GLY A 170 -9.44 -0.76 17.93
C GLY A 170 -10.26 -0.17 19.07
N SER A 171 -10.12 1.14 19.27
CA SER A 171 -10.93 1.88 20.25
C SER A 171 -11.13 3.33 19.82
N TRP A 172 -12.25 3.92 20.22
CA TRP A 172 -12.50 5.34 20.04
C TRP A 172 -11.66 6.16 21.04
N LYS A 173 -10.94 7.15 20.51
CA LYS A 173 -10.11 8.07 21.29
C LYS A 173 -10.61 9.49 21.14
N VAL A 174 -10.68 10.21 22.26
CA VAL A 174 -11.05 11.63 22.31
C VAL A 174 -9.81 12.48 22.04
N SER A 175 -9.96 13.51 21.19
CA SER A 175 -8.84 14.39 20.84
C SER A 175 -8.29 15.10 22.07
N SER A 176 -7.03 14.83 22.37
CA SER A 176 -6.22 15.39 23.46
C SER A 176 -4.74 15.29 23.07
N PRO A 177 -3.82 16.11 23.62
CA PRO A 177 -2.40 16.03 23.26
C PRO A 177 -1.79 14.62 23.39
N GLU A 178 -2.24 13.85 24.37
CA GLU A 178 -1.79 12.48 24.60
C GLU A 178 -2.20 11.51 23.49
N GLU A 179 -3.46 11.61 23.03
CA GLU A 179 -4.03 10.68 22.04
C GLU A 179 -3.84 11.19 20.60
N THR A 180 -4.03 12.49 20.37
CA THR A 180 -4.04 13.11 19.05
C THR A 180 -2.68 13.07 18.36
N LYS A 181 -1.58 12.96 19.12
CA LYS A 181 -0.25 12.71 18.53
C LYS A 181 -0.22 11.44 17.67
N ASN A 182 -1.08 10.46 17.98
CA ASN A 182 -1.21 9.17 17.29
C ASN A 182 -2.35 9.15 16.25
N PHE A 183 -3.10 10.24 16.09
CA PHE A 183 -4.14 10.32 15.07
C PHE A 183 -3.50 10.50 13.69
N SER A 184 -4.12 9.94 12.65
CA SER A 184 -3.80 10.30 11.26
C SER A 184 -3.81 11.81 11.11
N ALA A 185 -2.69 12.40 10.69
CA ALA A 185 -2.55 13.85 10.57
C ALA A 185 -3.53 14.41 9.52
N SER A 186 -3.61 13.78 8.36
CA SER A 186 -4.54 14.17 7.28
C SER A 186 -5.99 14.15 7.76
N ALA A 187 -6.40 13.07 8.44
CA ALA A 187 -7.76 12.92 8.92
C ALA A 187 -8.08 13.82 10.12
N TYR A 188 -7.10 14.07 11.00
CA TYR A 188 -7.23 15.03 12.09
C TYR A 188 -7.46 16.44 11.58
N PHE A 189 -6.66 16.92 10.63
CA PHE A 189 -6.84 18.27 10.07
C PHE A 189 -8.14 18.41 9.28
N PHE A 190 -8.58 17.35 8.60
CA PHE A 190 -9.92 17.28 8.00
C PHE A 190 -11.02 17.44 9.06
N ALA A 191 -10.97 16.66 10.14
CA ALA A 191 -11.96 16.74 11.22
C ALA A 191 -11.93 18.09 11.93
N LYS A 192 -10.75 18.66 12.16
CA LYS A 192 -10.55 19.99 12.77
C LYS A 192 -11.19 21.10 11.94
N GLU A 193 -11.01 21.10 10.61
CA GLU A 193 -11.61 22.12 9.74
C GLU A 193 -13.14 21.92 9.59
N LEU A 194 -13.63 20.68 9.49
CA LEU A 194 -15.07 20.41 9.52
C LEU A 194 -15.70 20.90 10.83
N PHE A 195 -15.12 20.55 11.98
CA PHE A 195 -15.62 20.99 13.29
C PHE A 195 -15.66 22.52 13.38
N LYS A 196 -14.58 23.20 12.95
CA LYS A 196 -14.50 24.66 12.96
C LYS A 196 -15.67 25.32 12.21
N LYS A 197 -16.09 24.73 11.09
CA LYS A 197 -17.17 25.29 10.25
C LYS A 197 -18.56 24.84 10.65
N LEU A 198 -18.73 23.58 11.05
CA LEU A 198 -20.04 22.99 11.30
C LEU A 198 -20.46 23.07 12.77
N GLN A 199 -19.51 23.17 13.71
CA GLN A 199 -19.73 23.16 15.16
C GLN A 199 -20.52 21.91 15.64
N VAL A 200 -20.34 20.77 14.98
CA VAL A 200 -20.92 19.47 15.34
C VAL A 200 -19.82 18.45 15.65
N PRO A 201 -20.07 17.41 16.46
CA PRO A 201 -19.08 16.36 16.73
C PRO A 201 -18.63 15.68 15.43
N ILE A 202 -17.34 15.39 15.32
CA ILE A 202 -16.74 14.71 14.17
C ILE A 202 -16.08 13.42 14.65
N GLY A 203 -16.52 12.29 14.10
CA GLY A 203 -15.92 10.98 14.29
C GLY A 203 -15.16 10.56 13.03
N ILE A 204 -13.93 10.10 13.19
CA ILE A 204 -13.16 9.49 12.11
C ILE A 204 -12.94 8.02 12.44
N ILE A 205 -13.25 7.12 11.51
CA ILE A 205 -12.75 5.75 11.54
C ILE A 205 -11.53 5.73 10.63
N ASN A 206 -10.34 5.49 11.17
CA ASN A 206 -9.09 5.41 10.42
C ASN A 206 -8.71 3.94 10.19
N SER A 207 -8.76 3.54 8.93
CA SER A 207 -8.35 2.21 8.44
C SER A 207 -7.30 2.39 7.36
N SER A 208 -6.04 2.53 7.73
CA SER A 208 -4.94 2.80 6.79
C SER A 208 -3.70 1.95 7.10
N TRP A 209 -2.92 1.64 6.06
CA TRP A 209 -1.68 0.88 6.18
C TRP A 209 -0.68 1.22 5.06
N GLY A 210 0.48 1.73 5.44
CA GLY A 210 1.62 2.07 4.59
C GLY A 210 2.10 0.99 3.63
N GLY A 211 2.54 1.44 2.45
CA GLY A 211 3.10 0.58 1.40
C GLY A 211 2.06 -0.23 0.61
N THR A 212 0.77 -0.04 0.84
CA THR A 212 -0.27 -0.92 0.29
C THR A 212 -0.87 -0.37 -1.01
N PRO A 213 -1.04 -1.21 -2.04
CA PRO A 213 -1.66 -0.81 -3.29
C PRO A 213 -3.20 -0.92 -3.23
N ALA A 214 -3.91 -0.26 -4.16
CA ALA A 214 -5.37 -0.19 -4.15
C ALA A 214 -6.08 -1.57 -4.20
N GLU A 215 -5.48 -2.56 -4.87
CA GLU A 215 -6.05 -3.90 -5.01
C GLU A 215 -6.19 -4.65 -3.68
N SER A 216 -5.34 -4.34 -2.69
CA SER A 216 -5.44 -4.91 -1.33
C SER A 216 -6.70 -4.48 -0.61
N TRP A 217 -7.23 -3.31 -0.96
CA TRP A 217 -8.40 -2.66 -0.37
C TRP A 217 -9.70 -2.91 -1.16
N THR A 218 -9.65 -3.76 -2.18
CA THR A 218 -10.79 -4.07 -3.05
C THR A 218 -11.29 -5.49 -2.80
N SER A 219 -12.61 -5.68 -2.72
CA SER A 219 -13.18 -7.01 -2.42
C SER A 219 -12.84 -8.05 -3.48
N LYS A 220 -12.82 -9.33 -3.09
CA LYS A 220 -12.53 -10.44 -4.03
C LYS A 220 -13.41 -10.41 -5.26
N LYS A 221 -14.71 -10.14 -5.06
CA LYS A 221 -15.73 -10.07 -6.13
C LYS A 221 -15.30 -9.10 -7.22
N THR A 222 -14.81 -7.92 -6.83
CA THR A 222 -14.37 -6.88 -7.75
C THR A 222 -12.99 -7.18 -8.31
N ILE A 223 -12.05 -7.68 -7.50
CA ILE A 223 -10.72 -8.07 -8.00
C ILE A 223 -10.80 -9.17 -9.07
N ASP A 224 -11.68 -10.15 -8.92
CA ASP A 224 -11.81 -11.25 -9.88
C ASP A 224 -12.27 -10.79 -11.29
N THR A 225 -12.77 -9.56 -11.43
CA THR A 225 -13.10 -8.98 -12.75
C THR A 225 -11.87 -8.52 -13.54
N PHE A 226 -10.71 -8.42 -12.89
CA PHE A 226 -9.43 -8.02 -13.48
C PHE A 226 -8.61 -9.28 -13.77
N ASN A 227 -8.34 -9.55 -15.05
CA ASN A 227 -7.69 -10.78 -15.48
C ASN A 227 -6.28 -10.94 -14.88
N GLU A 228 -5.58 -9.83 -14.71
CA GLU A 228 -4.22 -9.77 -14.20
C GLU A 228 -4.09 -10.13 -12.71
N PHE A 229 -5.18 -10.14 -11.95
CA PHE A 229 -5.19 -10.57 -10.55
C PHE A 229 -5.72 -11.99 -10.34
N LYS A 230 -6.27 -12.65 -11.37
CA LYS A 230 -6.91 -13.98 -11.22
C LYS A 230 -5.97 -15.06 -10.71
N SER A 231 -4.73 -15.10 -11.19
CA SER A 231 -3.74 -16.08 -10.72
C SER A 231 -3.43 -15.88 -9.24
N VAL A 232 -3.39 -14.64 -8.79
CA VAL A 232 -3.18 -14.27 -7.39
C VAL A 232 -4.38 -14.64 -6.52
N THR A 233 -5.61 -14.28 -6.91
CA THR A 233 -6.79 -14.62 -6.11
C THR A 233 -7.13 -16.11 -6.09
N GLN A 234 -6.75 -16.86 -7.13
CA GLN A 234 -6.88 -18.33 -7.15
C GLN A 234 -5.85 -19.02 -6.25
N SER A 235 -4.62 -18.51 -6.20
CA SER A 235 -3.55 -19.11 -5.40
C SER A 235 -3.72 -18.87 -3.89
N ILE A 236 -4.22 -17.71 -3.47
CA ILE A 236 -4.47 -17.38 -2.04
C ILE A 236 -5.43 -18.39 -1.35
N ASN A 237 -6.23 -19.14 -2.12
CA ASN A 237 -7.35 -19.94 -1.62
C ASN A 237 -7.05 -21.41 -1.25
N THR A 238 -5.80 -21.91 -1.23
CA THR A 238 -5.58 -23.36 -1.09
C THR A 238 -4.60 -23.80 0.01
N SER A 239 -5.06 -24.70 0.88
CA SER A 239 -4.25 -25.57 1.76
C SER A 239 -3.22 -26.42 0.99
N ASP A 240 -3.35 -26.50 -0.33
CA ASP A 240 -2.48 -27.29 -1.21
C ASP A 240 -1.17 -26.56 -1.53
N LEU A 241 -1.10 -25.23 -1.38
CA LEU A 241 0.15 -24.49 -1.53
C LEU A 241 1.21 -24.93 -0.52
N PHE A 242 0.90 -24.97 0.78
CA PHE A 242 1.84 -25.43 1.80
C PHE A 242 2.31 -26.87 1.57
N LYS A 243 1.42 -27.76 1.10
CA LYS A 243 1.79 -29.14 0.78
C LYS A 243 2.76 -29.22 -0.40
N ASN A 244 2.53 -28.41 -1.43
CA ASN A 244 3.42 -28.33 -2.59
C ASN A 244 4.75 -27.63 -2.25
N GLU A 245 4.70 -26.61 -1.38
CA GLU A 245 5.77 -26.00 -0.58
C GLU A 245 6.77 -27.03 -0.08
N LEU A 246 6.28 -27.80 0.89
CA LEU A 246 7.04 -28.85 1.56
C LEU A 246 7.52 -29.92 0.58
N LYS A 247 6.72 -30.27 -0.44
CA LYS A 247 7.13 -31.22 -1.47
C LYS A 247 8.32 -30.72 -2.26
N TRP A 248 8.31 -29.46 -2.72
CA TRP A 248 9.43 -28.84 -3.44
C TRP A 248 10.71 -28.88 -2.61
N PHE A 249 10.66 -28.40 -1.37
CA PHE A 249 11.86 -28.34 -0.54
C PHE A 249 12.35 -29.71 -0.05
N SER A 250 11.45 -30.69 0.08
CA SER A 250 11.79 -32.05 0.56
C SER A 250 12.78 -32.80 -0.34
N GLN A 251 12.94 -32.39 -1.60
CA GLN A 251 13.89 -33.02 -2.53
C GLN A 251 15.33 -32.55 -2.35
N PHE A 252 15.58 -31.49 -1.57
CA PHE A 252 16.89 -30.89 -1.39
C PHE A 252 17.46 -31.18 0.00
N LYS A 253 18.79 -31.27 0.09
CA LYS A 253 19.49 -31.36 1.39
C LYS A 253 19.28 -30.04 2.12
N ALA A 254 18.81 -30.11 3.36
CA ALA A 254 18.64 -28.95 4.23
C ALA A 254 19.78 -28.84 5.25
N ILE A 255 20.29 -27.64 5.47
CA ILE A 255 21.21 -27.30 6.57
C ILE A 255 20.67 -26.10 7.36
N GLY A 256 21.04 -26.01 8.64
CA GLY A 256 20.62 -24.87 9.48
C GLY A 256 21.25 -23.55 9.03
N ILE A 257 20.60 -22.44 9.35
CA ILE A 257 21.18 -21.10 9.16
C ILE A 257 22.35 -20.93 10.13
N PRO A 258 23.55 -20.52 9.64
CA PRO A 258 24.66 -20.16 10.51
C PRO A 258 24.29 -19.06 11.52
N THR A 259 24.80 -19.18 12.73
CA THR A 259 24.52 -18.27 13.87
C THR A 259 25.75 -17.49 14.33
N THR A 260 26.91 -17.77 13.74
CA THR A 260 28.20 -17.13 14.07
C THR A 260 28.96 -16.83 12.78
N ASP A 261 29.82 -15.81 12.82
CA ASP A 261 30.64 -15.43 11.66
C ASP A 261 31.54 -16.59 11.19
N GLU A 262 32.07 -17.41 12.11
CA GLU A 262 32.87 -18.59 11.77
C GLU A 262 32.06 -19.63 10.98
N GLN A 263 30.80 -19.84 11.34
CA GLN A 263 29.91 -20.74 10.59
C GLN A 263 29.56 -20.17 9.21
N TRP A 264 29.37 -18.84 9.10
CA TRP A 264 29.16 -18.19 7.81
C TRP A 264 30.40 -18.29 6.91
N ILE A 265 31.60 -18.08 7.45
CA ILE A 265 32.87 -18.19 6.72
C ILE A 265 33.08 -19.62 6.17
N ASN A 266 32.69 -20.63 6.93
CA ASN A 266 32.86 -22.04 6.55
C ASN A 266 31.62 -22.63 5.85
N LEU A 267 30.67 -21.80 5.41
CA LEU A 267 29.42 -22.25 4.80
C LEU A 267 29.64 -22.87 3.41
N ASN A 268 29.51 -24.20 3.35
CA ASN A 268 29.58 -24.97 2.12
C ASN A 268 28.18 -25.22 1.55
N LEU A 269 27.90 -24.67 0.37
CA LEU A 269 26.62 -24.82 -0.33
C LEU A 269 26.73 -25.70 -1.58
N LEU A 270 27.77 -26.55 -1.66
CA LEU A 270 28.07 -27.43 -2.79
C LEU A 270 28.42 -26.67 -4.08
N ASP A 271 29.09 -25.53 -3.96
CA ASP A 271 29.39 -24.56 -5.03
C ASP A 271 30.88 -24.29 -5.28
N ASN A 272 31.78 -25.01 -4.61
CA ASN A 272 33.23 -24.76 -4.67
C ASN A 272 33.82 -24.79 -6.10
N LEU A 273 33.24 -25.56 -7.03
CA LEU A 273 33.74 -25.64 -8.42
C LEU A 273 33.48 -24.35 -9.23
N ILE A 274 32.54 -23.51 -8.80
CA ILE A 274 32.19 -22.28 -9.53
C ILE A 274 33.35 -21.29 -9.56
N VAL A 275 34.18 -21.24 -8.51
CA VAL A 275 35.32 -20.31 -8.49
C VAL A 275 36.40 -20.66 -9.50
N GLU A 276 36.40 -21.88 -10.05
CA GLU A 276 37.43 -22.31 -10.98
C GLU A 276 37.38 -21.49 -12.27
N LYS A 277 38.56 -21.12 -12.76
CA LYS A 277 38.69 -20.36 -14.02
C LYS A 277 38.08 -21.11 -15.21
N SER A 278 38.19 -22.44 -15.22
CA SER A 278 37.67 -23.31 -16.27
C SER A 278 36.18 -23.64 -16.13
N TYR A 279 35.50 -23.15 -15.10
CA TYR A 279 34.08 -23.43 -14.90
C TYR A 279 33.26 -22.92 -16.08
N ASN A 280 32.46 -23.81 -16.68
CA ASN A 280 31.60 -23.47 -17.79
C ASN A 280 30.26 -22.91 -17.27
N ASP A 281 30.01 -21.64 -17.55
CA ASP A 281 28.77 -20.93 -17.22
C ASP A 281 27.89 -20.69 -18.46
N SER A 282 28.11 -21.41 -19.56
CA SER A 282 27.38 -21.19 -20.83
C SER A 282 25.86 -21.39 -20.70
N ASP A 283 25.42 -22.22 -19.76
CA ASP A 283 24.02 -22.55 -19.50
C ASP A 283 23.36 -21.66 -18.45
N TRP A 284 24.06 -20.66 -17.91
CA TRP A 284 23.52 -19.75 -16.91
C TRP A 284 22.63 -18.69 -17.56
N GLU A 285 21.54 -18.37 -16.87
CA GLU A 285 20.68 -17.25 -17.24
C GLU A 285 21.37 -15.91 -16.94
N GLU A 286 20.82 -14.83 -17.51
CA GLU A 286 21.34 -13.47 -17.34
C GLU A 286 20.44 -12.61 -16.44
N ILE A 287 21.06 -11.67 -15.74
CA ILE A 287 20.41 -10.72 -14.83
C ILE A 287 21.03 -9.33 -14.95
N GLN A 288 20.25 -8.28 -14.70
CA GLN A 288 20.77 -6.91 -14.68
C GLN A 288 21.36 -6.55 -13.32
N LEU A 289 22.63 -6.13 -13.29
CA LEU A 289 23.30 -5.60 -12.11
C LEU A 289 24.04 -4.29 -12.44
N PRO A 290 24.20 -3.36 -11.49
CA PRO A 290 23.63 -3.34 -10.14
C PRO A 290 22.10 -3.20 -10.14
N GLY A 291 21.45 -3.64 -9.08
CA GLY A 291 20.00 -3.65 -8.94
C GLY A 291 19.51 -4.75 -8.01
N ARG A 292 18.20 -4.76 -7.78
CA ARG A 292 17.49 -5.85 -7.09
C ARG A 292 17.56 -7.11 -7.94
N TYR A 293 18.11 -8.17 -7.38
CA TYR A 293 18.14 -9.48 -8.03
C TYR A 293 17.06 -10.40 -7.49
N ASP A 294 16.66 -10.20 -6.23
CA ASP A 294 15.55 -10.90 -5.58
C ASP A 294 14.24 -10.81 -6.37
N ASN A 295 13.95 -9.65 -6.97
CA ASN A 295 12.75 -9.37 -7.76
C ASN A 295 12.77 -9.98 -9.19
N GLN A 296 13.97 -10.27 -9.70
CA GLN A 296 14.19 -10.87 -11.02
C GLN A 296 14.23 -12.39 -10.94
N ILE A 297 14.67 -12.92 -9.80
CA ILE A 297 14.83 -14.34 -9.54
C ILE A 297 13.51 -14.91 -9.01
N ASN A 298 13.04 -16.01 -9.62
CA ASN A 298 11.97 -16.85 -9.06
C ASN A 298 10.63 -16.13 -8.79
N GLY A 299 10.34 -15.05 -9.54
CA GLY A 299 9.11 -14.29 -9.39
C GLY A 299 9.08 -13.33 -8.21
N GLY A 300 10.22 -13.03 -7.58
CA GLY A 300 10.35 -11.95 -6.62
C GLY A 300 10.46 -12.35 -5.15
N GLU A 301 10.67 -13.64 -4.87
CA GLU A 301 10.75 -14.19 -3.52
C GLU A 301 11.95 -15.13 -3.43
N PHE A 302 13.15 -14.56 -3.33
CA PHE A 302 14.38 -15.31 -3.13
C PHE A 302 15.20 -14.72 -1.98
N ASN A 303 15.31 -15.49 -0.90
CA ASN A 303 16.41 -15.36 0.07
C ASN A 303 17.28 -16.61 -0.10
N GLY A 304 18.59 -16.47 -0.12
CA GLY A 304 19.49 -17.59 -0.35
C GLY A 304 20.84 -17.17 -0.89
N ALA A 305 21.51 -18.11 -1.54
CA ALA A 305 22.83 -17.89 -2.12
C ALA A 305 22.78 -17.97 -3.64
N VAL A 306 23.39 -16.96 -4.27
CA VAL A 306 23.47 -16.81 -5.73
C VAL A 306 24.89 -16.49 -6.15
N TRP A 307 25.34 -17.07 -7.25
CA TRP A 307 26.55 -16.62 -7.94
C TRP A 307 26.21 -15.71 -9.09
N PHE A 308 27.01 -14.67 -9.26
CA PHE A 308 27.06 -13.82 -10.44
C PHE A 308 28.41 -13.96 -11.12
N ARG A 309 28.45 -14.06 -12.45
CA ARG A 309 29.68 -14.14 -13.25
C ARG A 309 29.64 -13.17 -14.41
N LYS A 310 30.78 -12.53 -14.69
CA LYS A 310 30.97 -11.67 -15.85
C LYS A 310 32.36 -11.83 -16.43
N ASN A 311 32.40 -11.99 -17.75
CA ASN A 311 33.64 -11.98 -18.52
C ASN A 311 33.93 -10.56 -18.99
N ILE A 312 35.18 -10.16 -18.89
CA ILE A 312 35.68 -8.86 -19.34
C ILE A 312 36.96 -9.03 -20.14
N VAL A 313 37.20 -8.11 -21.06
CA VAL A 313 38.43 -8.04 -21.85
C VAL A 313 39.30 -6.92 -21.30
N ILE A 314 40.58 -7.22 -21.04
CA ILE A 314 41.57 -6.23 -20.60
C ILE A 314 42.69 -6.16 -21.64
N ASP A 315 42.84 -5.01 -22.31
CA ASP A 315 43.83 -4.84 -23.38
C ASP A 315 45.21 -4.39 -22.90
N ASN A 316 45.28 -3.77 -21.72
CA ASN A 316 46.48 -3.20 -21.12
C ASN A 316 46.60 -3.67 -19.66
N LEU A 317 47.77 -4.13 -19.25
CA LEU A 317 48.07 -4.58 -17.88
C LEU A 317 49.33 -3.90 -17.30
N ASP A 318 49.40 -2.58 -17.41
CA ASP A 318 50.58 -1.83 -16.97
C ASP A 318 50.60 -1.63 -15.44
N SER A 319 49.42 -1.59 -14.80
CA SER A 319 49.25 -1.35 -13.36
C SER A 319 48.16 -2.20 -12.72
N ASP A 320 48.12 -2.21 -11.38
CA ASP A 320 47.05 -2.82 -10.60
C ASP A 320 45.70 -2.13 -10.88
N TYR A 321 44.61 -2.87 -10.72
CA TYR A 321 43.25 -2.35 -10.90
C TYR A 321 42.53 -2.23 -9.56
N ILE A 322 41.48 -1.42 -9.52
CA ILE A 322 40.50 -1.33 -8.46
C ILE A 322 39.19 -1.88 -8.99
N LEU A 323 38.68 -2.93 -8.35
CA LEU A 323 37.34 -3.45 -8.57
C LEU A 323 36.40 -2.82 -7.56
N THR A 324 35.45 -2.05 -8.05
CA THR A 324 34.28 -1.62 -7.29
C THR A 324 33.11 -2.52 -7.64
N ILE A 325 32.56 -3.19 -6.63
CA ILE A 325 31.19 -3.71 -6.68
C ILE A 325 30.41 -2.92 -5.63
N GLY A 326 29.15 -2.59 -5.89
CA GLY A 326 28.33 -1.80 -4.98
C GLY A 326 28.23 -2.37 -3.56
N ALA A 327 27.32 -1.86 -2.76
CA ALA A 327 26.95 -2.58 -1.54
C ALA A 327 26.18 -3.85 -1.94
N VAL A 328 26.68 -5.02 -1.58
CA VAL A 328 25.96 -6.28 -1.76
C VAL A 328 25.15 -6.52 -0.51
N ASP A 329 23.84 -6.68 -0.67
CA ASP A 329 22.91 -6.92 0.43
C ASP A 329 23.27 -8.21 1.17
N ASP A 330 23.23 -8.09 2.50
CA ASP A 330 23.85 -8.94 3.52
C ASP A 330 25.34 -9.27 3.35
N MET A 331 25.68 -10.24 2.50
CA MET A 331 26.99 -10.88 2.49
C MET A 331 27.50 -11.19 1.09
N ASP A 332 28.82 -11.16 0.92
CA ASP A 332 29.44 -11.51 -0.35
C ASP A 332 30.84 -12.13 -0.23
N GLU A 333 31.22 -12.85 -1.29
CA GLU A 333 32.60 -13.22 -1.59
C GLU A 333 32.90 -12.94 -3.07
N THR A 334 34.00 -12.24 -3.34
CA THR A 334 34.37 -11.81 -4.68
C THR A 334 35.67 -12.44 -5.13
N TYR A 335 35.66 -12.96 -6.36
CA TYR A 335 36.76 -13.67 -6.99
C TYR A 335 37.09 -13.07 -8.36
N VAL A 336 38.37 -13.06 -8.71
CA VAL A 336 38.87 -12.67 -10.04
C VAL A 336 39.78 -13.77 -10.55
N ASN A 337 39.45 -14.34 -11.71
CA ASN A 337 40.16 -15.49 -12.31
C ASN A 337 40.38 -16.66 -11.34
N GLY A 338 39.44 -16.86 -10.40
CA GLY A 338 39.48 -17.90 -9.37
C GLY A 338 40.28 -17.57 -8.11
N HIS A 339 40.87 -16.38 -8.02
CA HIS A 339 41.47 -15.89 -6.78
C HIS A 339 40.46 -15.10 -5.96
N LYS A 340 40.27 -15.46 -4.68
CA LYS A 340 39.46 -14.67 -3.74
C LYS A 340 40.15 -13.33 -3.49
N ILE A 341 39.43 -12.23 -3.71
CA ILE A 341 39.94 -10.87 -3.57
C ILE A 341 39.40 -10.20 -2.32
N GLY A 342 38.17 -10.53 -1.93
CA GLY A 342 37.55 -9.98 -0.73
C GLY A 342 36.09 -10.36 -0.63
N GLY A 343 35.36 -9.56 0.15
CA GLY A 343 33.96 -9.75 0.49
C GLY A 343 33.73 -9.46 1.97
N LEU A 344 32.47 -9.26 2.36
CA LEU A 344 32.10 -9.14 3.78
C LEU A 344 31.13 -10.27 4.12
N ILE A 345 31.47 -11.00 5.17
CA ILE A 345 30.70 -12.13 5.70
C ILE A 345 30.25 -11.76 7.11
N GLY A 346 29.01 -12.12 7.46
CA GLY A 346 28.34 -11.71 8.69
C GLY A 346 27.29 -10.62 8.44
N MET A 347 26.35 -10.48 9.38
CA MET A 347 25.23 -9.53 9.26
C MET A 347 25.67 -8.07 9.43
N GLY A 348 24.92 -7.14 8.84
CA GLY A 348 25.10 -5.68 9.05
C GLY A 348 26.07 -4.98 8.08
N PHE A 349 26.43 -5.64 6.98
CA PHE A 349 27.27 -5.06 5.91
C PHE A 349 26.50 -4.72 4.62
N TRP A 350 25.18 -4.83 4.65
CA TRP A 350 24.26 -4.67 3.53
C TRP A 350 24.42 -3.34 2.76
N ASN A 351 24.77 -2.25 3.45
CA ASN A 351 24.95 -0.92 2.84
C ASN A 351 26.42 -0.52 2.57
N LYS A 352 27.39 -1.39 2.84
CA LYS A 352 28.81 -1.04 2.70
C LYS A 352 29.29 -1.25 1.28
N LYS A 353 29.79 -0.20 0.63
CA LYS A 353 30.42 -0.34 -0.69
C LYS A 353 31.65 -1.26 -0.62
N ARG A 354 31.89 -2.08 -1.65
CA ARG A 354 33.11 -2.89 -1.76
C ARG A 354 34.08 -2.28 -2.76
N GLU A 355 35.33 -2.10 -2.33
CA GLU A 355 36.43 -1.71 -3.20
C GLU A 355 37.62 -2.61 -2.94
N PHE A 356 38.10 -3.26 -4.00
CA PHE A 356 39.18 -4.23 -3.91
C PHE A 356 40.32 -3.86 -4.84
N LYS A 357 41.55 -3.87 -4.32
CA LYS A 357 42.74 -3.78 -5.14
C LYS A 357 43.04 -5.14 -5.77
N ILE A 358 43.10 -5.17 -7.09
CA ILE A 358 43.37 -6.34 -7.93
C ILE A 358 44.82 -6.24 -8.42
N PRO A 359 45.76 -7.05 -7.90
CA PRO A 359 47.12 -7.08 -8.42
C PRO A 359 47.13 -7.43 -9.90
N LYS A 360 47.95 -6.76 -10.71
CA LYS A 360 48.04 -7.12 -12.14
C LYS A 360 48.49 -8.56 -12.39
N SER A 361 49.16 -9.19 -11.42
CA SER A 361 49.62 -10.58 -11.47
C SER A 361 48.49 -11.62 -11.53
N ILE A 362 47.28 -11.28 -11.06
CA ILE A 362 46.11 -12.17 -11.14
C ILE A 362 45.26 -11.94 -12.39
N LEU A 363 45.54 -10.87 -13.14
CA LEU A 363 44.87 -10.54 -14.40
C LEU A 363 45.68 -11.06 -15.60
N LYS A 364 45.01 -11.18 -16.74
CA LYS A 364 45.63 -11.54 -18.03
C LYS A 364 45.18 -10.59 -19.13
N LYS A 365 46.05 -10.34 -20.10
CA LYS A 365 45.65 -9.60 -21.29
C LYS A 365 44.63 -10.45 -22.05
N GLY A 366 43.52 -9.85 -22.47
CA GLY A 366 42.35 -10.54 -23.01
C GLY A 366 41.32 -10.88 -21.94
N ASN A 367 40.72 -12.07 -22.02
CA ASN A 367 39.58 -12.47 -21.19
C ASN A 367 39.96 -12.71 -19.72
N ASN A 368 39.18 -12.11 -18.83
CA ASN A 368 39.20 -12.33 -17.38
C ASN A 368 37.77 -12.55 -16.89
N THR A 369 37.62 -13.26 -15.78
CA THR A 369 36.32 -13.53 -15.17
C THR A 369 36.26 -12.93 -13.77
N ILE A 370 35.18 -12.21 -13.49
CA ILE A 370 34.80 -11.76 -12.15
C ILE A 370 33.63 -12.62 -11.71
N ALA A 371 33.70 -13.17 -10.51
CA ALA A 371 32.63 -13.94 -9.89
C ALA A 371 32.32 -13.38 -8.50
N VAL A 372 31.03 -13.18 -8.19
CA VAL A 372 30.55 -12.70 -6.90
C VAL A 372 29.54 -13.71 -6.38
N ARG A 373 29.80 -14.28 -5.21
CA ARG A 373 28.82 -15.06 -4.45
C ARG A 373 28.11 -14.10 -3.50
N ALA A 374 26.82 -13.89 -3.69
CA ALA A 374 26.00 -13.10 -2.77
C ALA A 374 25.14 -14.04 -1.94
N ILE A 375 24.96 -13.70 -0.67
CA ILE A 375 24.02 -14.39 0.22
C ILE A 375 23.11 -13.33 0.82
N ASP A 376 21.83 -13.41 0.44
CA ASP A 376 20.72 -12.66 1.05
C ASP A 376 20.07 -13.59 2.09
N ALA A 377 20.24 -13.27 3.37
CA ALA A 377 19.69 -14.09 4.44
C ALA A 377 18.24 -13.69 4.76
N GLU A 378 17.92 -12.41 4.63
CA GLU A 378 16.58 -11.86 4.81
C GLU A 378 16.42 -10.50 4.12
N GLY A 379 15.21 -10.23 3.61
CA GLY A 379 14.86 -8.88 3.19
C GLY A 379 14.91 -8.73 1.68
N VAL A 380 15.71 -7.78 1.18
CA VAL A 380 15.74 -7.38 -0.23
C VAL A 380 17.13 -7.64 -0.81
N GLY A 381 17.29 -8.76 -1.50
CA GLY A 381 18.53 -9.07 -2.21
C GLY A 381 18.84 -8.11 -3.36
N GLU A 382 19.78 -7.19 -3.13
CA GLU A 382 20.23 -6.22 -4.11
C GLU A 382 21.74 -5.95 -4.13
N ILE A 383 22.23 -5.40 -5.24
CA ILE A 383 23.56 -4.78 -5.32
C ILE A 383 23.38 -3.28 -5.57
N ILE A 384 23.75 -2.45 -4.60
CA ILE A 384 23.51 -1.00 -4.59
C ILE A 384 24.74 -0.23 -5.07
N GLY A 385 24.61 0.46 -6.19
CA GLY A 385 25.62 1.38 -6.70
C GLY A 385 26.49 0.79 -7.81
N PRO A 386 27.29 1.64 -8.48
CA PRO A 386 27.94 1.28 -9.74
C PRO A 386 28.99 0.19 -9.56
N MET A 387 29.08 -0.70 -10.55
CA MET A 387 30.11 -1.74 -10.63
C MET A 387 31.13 -1.34 -11.69
N THR A 388 32.40 -1.25 -11.33
CA THR A 388 33.46 -0.78 -12.23
C THR A 388 34.79 -1.46 -11.96
N LEU A 389 35.58 -1.68 -13.01
CA LEU A 389 36.99 -2.05 -12.91
C LEU A 389 37.83 -0.92 -13.49
N SER A 390 38.76 -0.36 -12.72
CA SER A 390 39.55 0.80 -13.16
C SER A 390 41.00 0.78 -12.71
N ASN A 391 41.88 1.39 -13.49
CA ASN A 391 43.22 1.81 -13.07
C ASN A 391 43.43 3.28 -13.46
N ASN A 392 44.66 3.78 -13.40
CA ASN A 392 44.97 5.19 -13.71
C ASN A 392 44.60 5.61 -15.15
N ASN A 393 44.51 4.67 -16.09
CA ASN A 393 44.34 4.95 -17.52
C ASN A 393 43.03 4.43 -18.11
N ILE A 394 42.42 3.42 -17.48
CA ILE A 394 41.27 2.67 -18.02
C ILE A 394 40.18 2.59 -16.96
N LYS A 395 38.93 2.81 -17.37
CA LYS A 395 37.74 2.58 -16.58
C LYS A 395 36.72 1.77 -17.38
N VAL A 396 36.48 0.54 -16.94
CA VAL A 396 35.51 -0.39 -17.54
C VAL A 396 34.26 -0.41 -16.66
N SER A 397 33.10 -0.13 -17.26
CA SER A 397 31.82 -0.35 -16.60
C SER A 397 31.52 -1.85 -16.54
N LEU A 398 31.12 -2.33 -15.38
CA LEU A 398 30.65 -3.70 -15.18
C LEU A 398 29.12 -3.78 -15.07
N ASN A 399 28.42 -2.66 -15.20
CA ASN A 399 26.96 -2.63 -15.18
C ASN A 399 26.36 -3.40 -16.37
N GLY A 400 25.08 -3.76 -16.27
CA GLY A 400 24.31 -4.46 -17.31
C GLY A 400 24.24 -5.96 -17.04
N ASN A 401 24.28 -6.77 -18.10
CA ASN A 401 24.08 -8.21 -18.00
C ASN A 401 25.22 -8.89 -17.22
N TRP A 402 24.84 -9.75 -16.28
CA TRP A 402 25.66 -10.72 -15.59
C TRP A 402 25.02 -12.09 -15.72
N LYS A 403 25.82 -13.15 -15.81
CA LYS A 403 25.28 -14.51 -15.69
C LYS A 403 25.03 -14.83 -14.23
N TYR A 404 23.99 -15.59 -13.91
CA TYR A 404 23.70 -15.99 -12.53
C TYR A 404 23.31 -17.46 -12.36
N LYS A 405 23.54 -18.01 -11.16
CA LYS A 405 23.09 -19.35 -10.75
C LYS A 405 22.71 -19.41 -9.28
N LEU A 406 21.54 -19.96 -9.00
CA LEU A 406 21.05 -20.21 -7.64
C LEU A 406 21.72 -21.45 -7.07
N ILE A 407 22.21 -21.33 -5.84
CA ILE A 407 22.93 -22.42 -5.16
C ILE A 407 22.17 -22.94 -3.96
N ALA A 408 21.48 -22.06 -3.25
CA ALA A 408 20.66 -22.45 -2.12
C ALA A 408 19.55 -21.45 -1.92
N GLU A 409 18.46 -21.90 -1.32
CA GLU A 409 17.32 -21.07 -0.96
C GLU A 409 17.00 -21.22 0.53
N ILE A 410 16.64 -20.13 1.19
CA ILE A 410 16.24 -20.12 2.59
C ILE A 410 14.73 -20.24 2.69
N TYR A 411 14.27 -21.30 3.34
CA TYR A 411 12.86 -21.52 3.65
C TYR A 411 12.73 -22.15 5.03
N ASN A 412 11.72 -21.76 5.82
CA ASN A 412 11.51 -22.25 7.19
C ASN A 412 12.81 -22.35 8.04
N ASN A 413 13.62 -21.28 7.99
CA ASN A 413 14.86 -21.13 8.73
C ASN A 413 15.92 -22.22 8.45
N LYS A 414 16.02 -22.67 7.20
CA LYS A 414 17.04 -23.60 6.71
C LYS A 414 17.47 -23.23 5.30
N PHE A 415 18.73 -23.47 4.97
CA PHE A 415 19.21 -23.49 3.59
C PHE A 415 18.86 -24.84 2.95
N TYR A 416 18.17 -24.79 1.83
CA TYR A 416 17.95 -25.93 0.93
C TYR A 416 18.93 -25.84 -0.23
N LEU A 417 19.80 -26.84 -0.32
CA LEU A 417 20.96 -26.82 -1.22
C LEU A 417 20.59 -27.33 -2.61
N TYR A 418 20.66 -26.45 -3.61
CA TYR A 418 20.60 -26.78 -5.03
C TYR A 418 21.98 -27.23 -5.54
N GLY A 419 23.04 -26.60 -5.04
CA GLY A 419 24.42 -26.82 -5.49
C GLY A 419 24.64 -26.35 -6.94
N ILE A 420 25.53 -27.03 -7.65
CA ILE A 420 25.80 -26.74 -9.07
C ILE A 420 24.88 -27.47 -10.06
N ASN A 421 23.92 -28.25 -9.56
CA ASN A 421 23.03 -29.04 -10.39
C ASN A 421 22.07 -28.13 -11.19
N ASN A 422 21.62 -28.61 -12.34
CA ASN A 422 20.59 -27.91 -13.11
C ASN A 422 19.22 -28.32 -12.55
N ILE A 423 18.56 -27.39 -11.88
CA ILE A 423 17.26 -27.57 -11.26
C ILE A 423 16.17 -27.02 -12.18
N ASP A 424 15.14 -27.82 -12.42
CA ASP A 424 13.96 -27.37 -13.16
C ASP A 424 13.01 -26.58 -12.25
N PHE A 425 13.24 -25.27 -12.18
CA PHE A 425 12.43 -24.35 -11.40
C PHE A 425 11.00 -24.18 -11.95
N ASN A 426 10.65 -24.71 -13.13
CA ASN A 426 9.26 -24.69 -13.60
C ASN A 426 8.31 -25.51 -12.71
N SER A 427 8.86 -26.50 -11.99
CA SER A 427 8.11 -27.30 -11.02
C SER A 427 8.06 -26.69 -9.62
N ARG A 428 8.81 -25.60 -9.36
CA ARG A 428 8.66 -24.77 -8.16
C ARG A 428 7.40 -23.92 -8.33
N ILE A 429 6.37 -24.23 -7.55
CA ILE A 429 5.17 -23.40 -7.52
C ILE A 429 5.56 -22.04 -6.94
N LYS A 430 5.28 -20.96 -7.67
CA LYS A 430 5.41 -19.59 -7.17
C LYS A 430 4.38 -19.41 -6.05
N THR A 431 4.82 -19.47 -4.81
CA THR A 431 3.98 -19.11 -3.68
C THR A 431 3.79 -17.61 -3.64
N ILE A 432 2.65 -17.18 -3.10
CA ILE A 432 2.42 -15.78 -2.77
C ILE A 432 2.62 -15.66 -1.28
N LYS A 433 3.70 -15.00 -0.86
CA LYS A 433 3.89 -14.66 0.55
C LYS A 433 2.77 -13.73 0.98
N LEU A 434 1.87 -14.24 1.83
CA LEU A 434 0.76 -13.46 2.35
C LEU A 434 1.30 -12.22 3.09
N ASN A 435 0.99 -11.03 2.59
CA ASN A 435 1.37 -9.75 3.15
C ASN A 435 0.29 -8.70 2.85
N SER A 436 0.40 -7.50 3.41
CA SER A 436 -0.62 -6.44 3.27
C SER A 436 -0.80 -5.93 1.84
N GLY A 437 0.17 -6.15 0.94
CA GLY A 437 0.10 -5.79 -0.48
C GLY A 437 -0.61 -6.81 -1.36
N VAL A 438 -0.97 -7.97 -0.83
CA VAL A 438 -1.73 -8.98 -1.58
C VAL A 438 -3.16 -8.47 -1.85
N PRO A 439 -3.73 -8.68 -3.05
CA PRO A 439 -5.11 -8.28 -3.35
C PRO A 439 -6.11 -8.78 -2.30
N THR A 440 -7.14 -7.97 -2.02
CA THR A 440 -8.27 -8.28 -1.14
C THR A 440 -7.99 -8.42 0.36
N VAL A 441 -6.76 -8.69 0.79
CA VAL A 441 -6.51 -9.08 2.20
C VAL A 441 -6.80 -7.96 3.21
N LEU A 442 -6.64 -6.70 2.83
CA LEU A 442 -6.94 -5.54 3.68
C LEU A 442 -8.40 -5.14 3.61
N TYR A 443 -9.05 -5.31 2.44
CA TYR A 443 -10.49 -5.21 2.36
C TYR A 443 -11.14 -6.15 3.38
N ASN A 444 -10.74 -7.42 3.36
CA ASN A 444 -11.28 -8.43 4.25
C ASN A 444 -11.00 -8.16 5.73
N GLY A 445 -9.77 -7.75 6.06
CA GLY A 445 -9.33 -7.58 7.45
C GLY A 445 -9.71 -6.24 8.07
N MET A 446 -9.83 -5.17 7.28
CA MET A 446 -9.91 -3.81 7.80
C MET A 446 -11.09 -2.98 7.26
N ILE A 447 -11.73 -3.38 6.15
CA ILE A 447 -12.86 -2.63 5.55
C ILE A 447 -14.19 -3.38 5.69
N ASN A 448 -14.23 -4.66 5.30
CA ASN A 448 -15.40 -5.52 5.45
C ASN A 448 -16.01 -5.50 6.86
N PRO A 449 -15.23 -5.64 7.95
CA PRO A 449 -15.78 -5.56 9.30
C PRO A 449 -16.31 -4.18 9.71
N LEU A 450 -16.06 -3.14 8.90
CA LEU A 450 -16.67 -1.81 9.09
C LEU A 450 -18.04 -1.71 8.42
N VAL A 451 -18.40 -2.63 7.53
CA VAL A 451 -19.70 -2.67 6.87
C VAL A 451 -20.72 -3.26 7.86
N PRO A 452 -21.87 -2.62 8.12
CA PRO A 452 -22.41 -1.41 7.50
C PRO A 452 -22.42 -0.18 8.44
N TYR A 453 -21.34 0.10 9.19
CA TYR A 453 -21.26 1.29 10.04
C TYR A 453 -21.62 2.54 9.23
N THR A 454 -22.61 3.30 9.68
CA THR A 454 -23.15 4.39 8.89
C THR A 454 -22.16 5.57 8.87
N ILE A 455 -21.65 5.88 7.68
CA ILE A 455 -20.70 6.98 7.43
C ILE A 455 -21.30 8.05 6.53
N LYS A 456 -20.88 9.31 6.71
CA LYS A 456 -21.17 10.41 5.78
C LYS A 456 -20.42 10.27 4.47
N GLY A 457 -19.18 9.77 4.52
CA GLY A 457 -18.31 9.65 3.36
C GLY A 457 -16.93 9.09 3.68
N VAL A 458 -16.10 9.02 2.65
CA VAL A 458 -14.72 8.53 2.72
C VAL A 458 -13.73 9.62 2.34
N ILE A 459 -12.62 9.70 3.08
CA ILE A 459 -11.39 10.38 2.66
C ILE A 459 -10.29 9.35 2.39
N TRP A 460 -9.61 9.47 1.27
CA TRP A 460 -8.65 8.47 0.78
C TRP A 460 -7.32 9.09 0.38
N TYR A 461 -6.20 8.55 0.88
CA TYR A 461 -4.87 8.97 0.43
C TYR A 461 -4.00 7.75 0.15
N GLN A 462 -3.93 7.40 -1.13
CA GLN A 462 -3.11 6.33 -1.66
C GLN A 462 -2.83 6.58 -3.15
N GLY A 463 -1.76 5.97 -3.62
CA GLY A 463 -1.42 5.84 -5.03
C GLY A 463 0.05 5.49 -5.21
N GLU A 464 0.91 5.86 -4.26
CA GLU A 464 2.35 5.75 -4.46
C GLU A 464 2.82 4.30 -4.70
N SER A 465 2.18 3.29 -4.08
CA SER A 465 2.43 1.85 -4.36
C SER A 465 1.85 1.33 -5.69
N ASN A 466 1.14 2.17 -6.44
CA ASN A 466 0.65 1.88 -7.80
C ASN A 466 1.37 2.73 -8.87
N VAL A 467 2.39 3.52 -8.52
CA VAL A 467 3.23 4.21 -9.51
C VAL A 467 3.89 3.18 -10.43
N GLY A 468 3.92 3.48 -11.73
CA GLY A 468 4.33 2.53 -12.78
C GLY A 468 3.21 1.59 -13.27
N ARG A 469 2.01 1.63 -12.65
CA ARG A 469 0.83 0.82 -13.02
C ARG A 469 -0.42 1.67 -13.28
N ALA A 470 -0.24 2.84 -13.91
CA ALA A 470 -1.31 3.82 -14.11
C ALA A 470 -2.51 3.25 -14.90
N ASP A 471 -2.26 2.51 -15.99
CA ASP A 471 -3.32 1.90 -16.82
C ASP A 471 -4.21 0.93 -16.03
N GLN A 472 -3.59 0.17 -15.12
CA GLN A 472 -4.31 -0.70 -14.20
C GLN A 472 -5.10 0.12 -13.18
N TYR A 473 -4.47 1.14 -12.59
CA TYR A 473 -5.08 1.97 -11.57
C TYR A 473 -6.30 2.75 -12.08
N GLU A 474 -6.26 3.24 -13.33
CA GLU A 474 -7.35 3.99 -13.98
C GLU A 474 -8.68 3.22 -13.97
N ASN A 475 -8.62 1.89 -14.04
CA ASN A 475 -9.80 1.03 -13.99
C ASN A 475 -10.08 0.51 -12.57
N LEU A 476 -9.03 0.12 -11.85
CA LEU A 476 -9.12 -0.48 -10.52
C LEU A 476 -9.70 0.48 -9.47
N PHE A 477 -9.19 1.71 -9.39
CA PHE A 477 -9.58 2.64 -8.33
C PHE A 477 -11.06 3.06 -8.41
N PRO A 478 -11.60 3.44 -9.59
CA PRO A 478 -13.05 3.62 -9.75
C PRO A 478 -13.87 2.38 -9.42
N ALA A 479 -13.37 1.17 -9.72
CA ALA A 479 -14.06 -0.07 -9.39
C ALA A 479 -14.09 -0.30 -7.86
N MET A 480 -13.00 -0.03 -7.15
CA MET A 480 -12.93 -0.09 -5.68
C MET A 480 -13.94 0.89 -5.03
N ILE A 481 -14.05 2.11 -5.53
CA ILE A 481 -15.03 3.10 -5.01
C ILE A 481 -16.46 2.57 -5.16
N ARG A 482 -16.80 2.01 -6.32
CA ARG A 482 -18.13 1.42 -6.56
C ARG A 482 -18.37 0.19 -5.69
N ASP A 483 -17.36 -0.67 -5.54
CA ASP A 483 -17.39 -1.85 -4.68
C ASP A 483 -17.76 -1.47 -3.25
N TRP A 484 -17.08 -0.49 -2.65
CA TRP A 484 -17.38 -0.05 -1.30
C TRP A 484 -18.80 0.53 -1.18
N ARG A 485 -19.24 1.36 -2.12
CA ARG A 485 -20.61 1.89 -2.13
C ARG A 485 -21.67 0.80 -2.26
N GLU A 486 -21.41 -0.24 -3.04
CA GLU A 486 -22.28 -1.42 -3.13
C GLU A 486 -22.39 -2.14 -1.77
N LYS A 487 -21.28 -2.31 -1.06
CA LYS A 487 -21.23 -3.00 0.24
C LYS A 487 -21.97 -2.25 1.34
N TRP A 488 -21.83 -0.92 1.38
CA TRP A 488 -22.58 -0.06 2.30
C TRP A 488 -24.02 0.19 1.84
N ASN A 489 -24.34 -0.11 0.58
CA ASN A 489 -25.64 0.07 -0.04
C ASN A 489 -26.12 1.53 -0.14
N TYR A 490 -25.20 2.48 -0.40
CA TYR A 490 -25.53 3.86 -0.80
C TYR A 490 -24.34 4.59 -1.42
N ASP A 491 -24.63 5.64 -2.21
CA ASP A 491 -23.66 6.39 -3.03
C ASP A 491 -23.06 7.58 -2.26
N PHE A 492 -22.25 7.32 -1.23
CA PHE A 492 -21.61 8.35 -0.41
C PHE A 492 -20.47 9.12 -1.11
N PRO A 493 -20.20 10.38 -0.71
CA PRO A 493 -19.04 11.13 -1.17
C PRO A 493 -17.72 10.41 -0.90
N PHE A 494 -16.85 10.37 -1.90
CA PHE A 494 -15.51 9.76 -1.81
C PHE A 494 -14.47 10.79 -2.26
N TYR A 495 -13.74 11.38 -1.31
CA TYR A 495 -12.73 12.39 -1.57
C TYR A 495 -11.34 11.82 -1.44
N TYR A 496 -10.50 12.00 -2.46
CA TYR A 496 -9.17 11.44 -2.47
C TYR A 496 -8.10 12.49 -2.74
N VAL A 497 -6.86 12.14 -2.40
CA VAL A 497 -5.70 13.01 -2.56
C VAL A 497 -4.87 12.51 -3.73
N GLN A 498 -4.62 13.38 -4.70
CA GLN A 498 -3.69 13.12 -5.79
C GLN A 498 -2.27 13.01 -5.22
N ILE A 499 -1.48 12.04 -5.70
CA ILE A 499 -0.13 11.82 -5.17
C ILE A 499 0.75 13.05 -5.37
N ALA A 500 1.60 13.32 -4.38
CA ALA A 500 2.49 14.46 -4.41
C ALA A 500 3.69 14.22 -5.36
N PRO A 501 4.31 15.29 -5.89
CA PRO A 501 5.57 15.20 -6.60
C PRO A 501 6.67 14.59 -5.72
N TYR A 502 7.33 13.56 -6.23
CA TYR A 502 8.41 12.82 -5.57
C TYR A 502 9.33 12.21 -6.62
N GLN A 503 10.63 12.08 -6.33
CA GLN A 503 11.59 11.44 -7.22
C GLN A 503 11.48 9.91 -7.13
N TYR A 504 10.72 9.27 -8.02
CA TYR A 504 10.54 7.81 -7.99
C TYR A 504 11.71 7.04 -8.60
N ASN A 505 12.36 7.60 -9.63
CA ASN A 505 13.52 6.96 -10.24
C ASN A 505 14.84 7.41 -9.57
N ILE A 506 15.70 6.43 -9.22
CA ILE A 506 16.97 6.66 -8.50
C ILE A 506 17.99 7.42 -9.37
N ASN A 507 17.96 7.18 -10.68
CA ASN A 507 18.90 7.76 -11.64
C ASN A 507 18.63 9.24 -11.96
N LYS A 508 17.50 9.80 -11.50
CA LYS A 508 17.05 11.17 -11.78
C LYS A 508 16.92 11.47 -13.29
N ASP A 509 16.63 10.43 -14.07
CA ASP A 509 16.36 10.57 -15.49
C ASP A 509 14.87 10.83 -15.69
N SER A 510 14.54 12.03 -16.18
CA SER A 510 13.15 12.42 -16.43
C SER A 510 12.45 11.60 -17.51
N LEU A 511 13.20 10.86 -18.34
CA LEU A 511 12.60 9.93 -19.31
C LEU A 511 12.00 8.68 -18.63
N LEU A 512 12.36 8.44 -17.36
CA LEU A 512 11.88 7.32 -16.55
C LEU A 512 10.85 7.76 -15.50
N ASP A 513 10.35 8.99 -15.57
CA ASP A 513 9.31 9.49 -14.68
C ASP A 513 8.01 8.68 -14.88
N GLN A 514 7.30 8.36 -13.80
CA GLN A 514 6.11 7.49 -13.84
C GLN A 514 4.89 8.04 -13.09
N SER A 515 5.10 8.98 -12.16
CA SER A 515 4.03 9.45 -11.28
C SER A 515 3.03 10.38 -11.98
N GLN A 516 3.42 11.02 -13.08
CA GLN A 516 2.52 11.86 -13.89
C GLN A 516 1.38 11.06 -14.52
N GLU A 517 1.65 9.83 -14.99
CA GLU A 517 0.63 8.94 -15.54
C GLU A 517 -0.34 8.49 -14.43
N LEU A 518 0.17 8.19 -13.22
CA LEU A 518 -0.70 7.85 -12.10
C LEU A 518 -1.55 9.04 -11.64
N ARG A 519 -0.98 10.26 -11.57
CA ARG A 519 -1.74 11.48 -11.27
C ARG A 519 -2.84 11.72 -12.28
N GLU A 520 -2.61 11.36 -13.53
CA GLU A 520 -3.62 11.41 -14.59
C GLU A 520 -4.72 10.37 -14.38
N ALA A 521 -4.38 9.12 -14.07
CA ALA A 521 -5.36 8.10 -13.70
C ALA A 521 -6.21 8.54 -12.48
N GLN A 522 -5.59 9.20 -11.50
CA GLN A 522 -6.31 9.82 -10.38
C GLN A 522 -7.22 10.96 -10.86
N ARG A 523 -6.76 11.87 -11.73
CA ARG A 523 -7.61 12.94 -12.29
C ARG A 523 -8.79 12.37 -13.08
N ASN A 524 -8.57 11.36 -13.91
CA ASN A 524 -9.61 10.70 -14.69
C ASN A 524 -10.64 9.99 -13.80
N SER A 525 -10.25 9.58 -12.59
CA SER A 525 -11.17 9.00 -11.60
C SER A 525 -12.26 9.98 -11.13
N LEU A 526 -12.12 11.30 -11.36
CA LEU A 526 -13.17 12.31 -11.13
C LEU A 526 -14.44 12.06 -11.96
N LYS A 527 -14.35 11.29 -13.06
CA LYS A 527 -15.52 10.83 -13.82
C LYS A 527 -16.42 9.90 -13.00
N THR A 528 -15.91 9.33 -11.91
CA THR A 528 -16.71 8.55 -10.96
C THR A 528 -17.60 9.50 -10.15
N LYS A 529 -18.90 9.24 -10.14
CA LYS A 529 -19.90 10.07 -9.46
C LYS A 529 -19.56 10.31 -7.98
N ASN A 530 -19.96 11.47 -7.44
CA ASN A 530 -19.78 11.82 -6.03
C ASN A 530 -18.32 11.70 -5.55
N THR A 531 -17.37 12.01 -6.42
CA THR A 531 -15.96 12.07 -6.07
C THR A 531 -15.43 13.50 -6.09
N GLY A 532 -14.27 13.70 -5.48
CA GLY A 532 -13.53 14.95 -5.49
C GLY A 532 -12.06 14.68 -5.19
N MET A 533 -11.19 15.50 -5.76
CA MET A 533 -9.74 15.28 -5.70
C MET A 533 -9.04 16.50 -5.11
N VAL A 534 -8.17 16.25 -4.13
CA VAL A 534 -7.23 17.23 -3.61
C VAL A 534 -5.92 17.14 -4.38
N VAL A 535 -5.52 18.24 -4.99
CA VAL A 535 -4.21 18.38 -5.64
C VAL A 535 -3.17 18.78 -4.59
N THR A 536 -2.00 18.13 -4.60
CA THR A 536 -0.91 18.32 -3.61
C THR A 536 0.41 18.79 -4.23
N MET A 537 0.39 19.14 -5.51
CA MET A 537 1.60 19.46 -6.27
C MET A 537 2.43 20.62 -5.70
N ASP A 538 1.79 21.53 -4.97
CA ASP A 538 2.40 22.72 -4.38
C ASP A 538 2.99 22.48 -2.97
N ILE A 539 2.68 21.34 -2.35
CA ILE A 539 3.05 21.01 -0.97
C ILE A 539 3.85 19.70 -0.85
N GLY A 540 4.18 19.08 -1.98
CA GLY A 540 5.04 17.89 -2.05
C GLY A 540 6.52 18.18 -1.77
N ASN A 541 7.30 17.12 -1.60
CA ASN A 541 8.74 17.19 -1.44
C ASN A 541 9.42 16.18 -2.35
N PHE A 542 10.33 16.64 -3.22
CA PHE A 542 10.97 15.75 -4.19
C PHE A 542 11.86 14.67 -3.57
N ASN A 543 12.30 14.86 -2.33
CA ASN A 543 13.16 13.93 -1.60
C ASN A 543 12.42 13.20 -0.47
N ASN A 544 11.15 13.53 -0.22
CA ASN A 544 10.34 12.88 0.80
C ASN A 544 8.94 12.62 0.26
N ILE A 545 8.59 11.34 0.15
CA ILE A 545 7.31 10.87 -0.38
C ILE A 545 6.12 11.22 0.52
N HIS A 546 6.38 11.65 1.76
CA HIS A 546 5.40 12.06 2.75
C HIS A 546 5.38 13.60 2.90
N PRO A 547 4.45 14.33 2.26
CA PRO A 547 4.31 15.77 2.44
C PRO A 547 4.11 16.13 3.92
N SER A 548 4.94 17.02 4.46
CA SER A 548 4.88 17.45 5.86
C SER A 548 3.71 18.40 6.16
N ASN A 549 3.21 19.12 5.14
CA ASN A 549 2.06 20.01 5.23
C ASN A 549 0.73 19.23 5.14
N LYS A 550 0.41 18.43 6.17
CA LYS A 550 -0.87 17.70 6.26
C LYS A 550 -2.05 18.62 6.59
N GLN A 551 -1.79 19.83 7.09
CA GLN A 551 -2.79 20.87 7.33
C GLN A 551 -3.54 21.20 6.05
N ASP A 552 -2.82 21.49 4.97
CA ASP A 552 -3.43 21.82 3.68
C ASP A 552 -4.16 20.63 3.07
N ILE A 553 -3.64 19.41 3.23
CA ILE A 553 -4.32 18.19 2.77
C ILE A 553 -5.68 18.04 3.47
N GLY A 554 -5.70 18.08 4.81
CA GLY A 554 -6.94 17.98 5.58
C GLY A 554 -7.91 19.12 5.29
N SER A 555 -7.42 20.36 5.20
CA SER A 555 -8.22 21.54 4.88
C SER A 555 -8.84 21.46 3.48
N ARG A 556 -8.10 21.00 2.47
CA ARG A 556 -8.61 20.82 1.10
C ARG A 556 -9.63 19.69 1.01
N LEU A 557 -9.43 18.58 1.74
CA LEU A 557 -10.45 17.52 1.86
C LEU A 557 -11.73 18.07 2.51
N ALA A 558 -11.58 18.90 3.56
CA ALA A 558 -12.72 19.51 4.23
C ALA A 558 -13.46 20.48 3.31
N ARG A 559 -12.75 21.27 2.49
CA ARG A 559 -13.37 22.16 1.48
C ARG A 559 -14.28 21.42 0.51
N LEU A 560 -13.83 20.26 0.00
CA LEU A 560 -14.67 19.40 -0.85
C LEU A 560 -15.96 19.00 -0.13
N ALA A 561 -15.86 18.52 1.10
CA ALA A 561 -17.03 18.11 1.89
C ALA A 561 -17.96 19.28 2.22
N LEU A 562 -17.42 20.42 2.68
CA LEU A 562 -18.17 21.63 3.03
C LEU A 562 -18.99 22.16 1.85
N SER A 563 -18.37 22.25 0.67
CA SER A 563 -19.04 22.66 -0.57
C SER A 563 -20.11 21.65 -0.99
N ASN A 564 -19.73 20.38 -1.10
CA ASN A 564 -20.54 19.40 -1.83
C ASN A 564 -21.58 18.68 -0.96
N ASN A 565 -21.43 18.67 0.37
CA ASN A 565 -22.31 17.92 1.28
C ASN A 565 -22.97 18.78 2.36
N TYR A 566 -22.47 19.98 2.60
CA TYR A 566 -23.00 20.89 3.62
C TYR A 566 -23.46 22.23 3.05
N SER A 567 -23.47 22.38 1.71
CA SER A 567 -23.94 23.57 0.99
C SER A 567 -23.27 24.87 1.45
N ILE A 568 -22.03 24.80 1.93
CA ILE A 568 -21.25 25.97 2.31
C ILE A 568 -20.65 26.57 1.04
N ASN A 569 -20.92 27.84 0.78
CA ASN A 569 -20.37 28.56 -0.36
C ASN A 569 -18.85 28.80 -0.16
N ILE A 570 -18.04 27.88 -0.68
CA ILE A 570 -16.58 27.92 -0.66
C ILE A 570 -16.04 27.26 -1.93
N VAL A 571 -14.94 27.79 -2.48
CA VAL A 571 -14.28 27.15 -3.63
C VAL A 571 -13.69 25.80 -3.19
N PRO A 572 -14.12 24.68 -3.80
CA PRO A 572 -13.84 23.33 -3.30
C PRO A 572 -12.46 22.80 -3.72
N SER A 573 -11.98 23.17 -4.91
CA SER A 573 -10.77 22.64 -5.53
C SER A 573 -10.08 23.69 -6.41
N GLY A 574 -8.86 23.38 -6.84
CA GLY A 574 -8.14 24.16 -7.84
C GLY A 574 -8.58 23.86 -9.28
N PRO A 575 -8.00 24.55 -10.28
CA PRO A 575 -8.37 24.38 -11.68
C PRO A 575 -8.14 22.94 -12.18
N ILE A 576 -9.14 22.36 -12.85
CA ILE A 576 -9.04 21.03 -13.48
C ILE A 576 -9.18 21.21 -14.99
N PHE A 577 -8.24 20.68 -15.77
CA PHE A 577 -8.28 20.78 -17.23
C PHE A 577 -9.55 20.15 -17.81
N ASN A 578 -10.25 20.93 -18.64
CA ASN A 578 -11.54 20.55 -19.23
C ASN A 578 -11.47 20.34 -20.76
N GLY A 579 -10.50 20.96 -21.42
CA GLY A 579 -10.38 20.86 -22.87
C GLY A 579 -9.48 21.95 -23.44
N LEU A 580 -9.24 21.85 -24.75
CA LEU A 580 -8.47 22.83 -25.48
C LEU A 580 -9.10 23.20 -26.82
N LYS A 581 -8.77 24.38 -27.33
CA LYS A 581 -9.11 24.85 -28.68
C LYS A 581 -7.85 25.26 -29.42
N VAL A 582 -7.74 24.87 -30.69
CA VAL A 582 -6.66 25.30 -31.57
C VAL A 582 -7.09 26.58 -32.30
N ILE A 583 -6.31 27.66 -32.16
CA ILE A 583 -6.55 28.93 -32.85
C ILE A 583 -5.25 29.35 -33.54
N GLY A 584 -5.17 29.13 -34.85
CA GLY A 584 -3.93 29.35 -35.62
C GLY A 584 -2.80 28.49 -35.04
N SER A 585 -1.71 29.12 -34.63
CA SER A 585 -0.55 28.47 -34.02
C SER A 585 -0.58 28.43 -32.49
N LYS A 586 -1.76 28.60 -31.86
CA LYS A 586 -1.92 28.66 -30.41
C LYS A 586 -2.92 27.64 -29.91
N LEU A 587 -2.73 27.19 -28.67
CA LEU A 587 -3.73 26.41 -27.93
C LEU A 587 -4.35 27.27 -26.85
N ILE A 588 -5.66 27.24 -26.73
CA ILE A 588 -6.41 27.88 -25.64
C ILE A 588 -6.96 26.78 -24.74
N LEU A 589 -6.47 26.71 -23.51
CA LEU A 589 -6.87 25.73 -22.52
C LEU A 589 -8.01 26.27 -21.65
N GLU A 590 -9.00 25.41 -21.40
CA GLU A 590 -10.15 25.67 -20.54
C GLU A 590 -10.09 24.81 -19.28
N PHE A 591 -10.53 25.37 -18.16
CA PHE A 591 -10.48 24.71 -16.86
C PHE A 591 -11.82 24.78 -16.15
N GLU A 592 -12.23 23.67 -15.56
CA GLU A 592 -13.25 23.63 -14.52
C GLU A 592 -12.66 24.15 -13.19
N ASN A 593 -13.54 24.62 -12.30
CA ASN A 593 -13.17 25.16 -10.98
C ASN A 593 -12.06 26.24 -11.03
N PRO A 594 -12.19 27.30 -11.87
CA PRO A 594 -11.21 28.39 -11.89
C PRO A 594 -11.21 29.23 -10.60
N GLY A 595 -12.07 28.91 -9.63
CA GLY A 595 -12.34 29.73 -8.45
C GLY A 595 -12.85 31.10 -8.86
N SER A 596 -12.44 32.15 -8.14
CA SER A 596 -12.74 33.53 -8.55
C SER A 596 -12.08 33.90 -9.89
N ARG A 597 -10.84 33.44 -10.11
CA ARG A 597 -10.08 33.58 -11.37
C ARG A 597 -8.81 32.75 -11.34
N LEU A 598 -8.28 32.45 -12.53
CA LEU A 598 -6.95 31.86 -12.67
C LEU A 598 -5.85 32.89 -12.31
N ILE A 599 -4.83 32.43 -11.61
CA ILE A 599 -3.62 33.18 -11.29
C ILE A 599 -2.38 32.31 -11.53
N SER A 600 -1.24 32.96 -11.69
CA SER A 600 0.06 32.31 -11.63
C SER A 600 0.76 32.66 -10.32
N LYS A 601 1.41 31.69 -9.67
CA LYS A 601 2.39 31.97 -8.61
C LYS A 601 3.78 32.02 -9.26
N GLY A 602 4.31 33.23 -9.42
CA GLY A 602 5.52 33.46 -10.22
C GLY A 602 5.25 33.32 -11.73
N ASP A 603 6.28 32.99 -12.50
CA ASP A 603 6.16 32.77 -13.93
C ASP A 603 5.24 31.56 -14.22
N LEU A 604 4.42 31.68 -15.26
CA LEU A 604 3.50 30.61 -15.67
C LEU A 604 4.27 29.57 -16.50
N LEU A 605 4.74 28.51 -15.82
CA LEU A 605 5.65 27.50 -16.36
C LEU A 605 5.01 26.11 -16.36
N GLY A 606 5.78 25.11 -16.81
CA GLY A 606 5.37 23.69 -16.74
C GLY A 606 4.43 23.22 -17.85
N PHE A 607 4.10 24.09 -18.82
CA PHE A 607 3.34 23.73 -20.01
C PHE A 607 4.25 23.29 -21.15
N GLU A 608 3.87 22.20 -21.81
CA GLU A 608 4.50 21.68 -23.01
C GLU A 608 3.44 21.46 -24.08
N ILE A 609 3.79 21.74 -25.35
CA ILE A 609 2.92 21.51 -26.51
C ILE A 609 3.63 20.67 -27.56
N ALA A 610 2.86 19.92 -28.35
CA ALA A 610 3.36 19.14 -29.48
C ALA A 610 2.40 19.23 -30.68
N GLY A 611 2.95 18.98 -31.88
CA GLY A 611 2.15 18.71 -33.07
C GLY A 611 1.81 17.23 -33.19
N ALA A 612 1.37 16.80 -34.38
CA ALA A 612 0.98 15.42 -34.66
C ALA A 612 2.11 14.39 -34.42
N ASP A 613 3.38 14.80 -34.42
CA ASP A 613 4.54 13.94 -34.17
C ASP A 613 4.77 13.64 -32.68
N LYS A 614 3.97 14.23 -31.78
CA LYS A 614 4.04 14.08 -30.32
C LYS A 614 5.40 14.46 -29.72
N LYS A 615 6.21 15.27 -30.43
CA LYS A 615 7.47 15.79 -29.90
C LYS A 615 7.21 17.06 -29.09
N TYR A 616 7.09 16.87 -27.78
CA TYR A 616 6.82 17.96 -26.85
C TYR A 616 7.98 18.95 -26.72
N VAL A 617 7.63 20.23 -26.70
CA VAL A 617 8.52 21.34 -26.33
C VAL A 617 7.84 22.23 -25.31
N PHE A 618 8.64 22.93 -24.49
CA PHE A 618 8.10 23.95 -23.59
C PHE A 618 7.37 25.05 -24.36
N ALA A 619 6.22 25.45 -23.83
CA ALA A 619 5.39 26.51 -24.37
C ALA A 619 5.51 27.79 -23.54
N ASN A 620 5.40 28.94 -24.21
CA ASN A 620 5.07 30.18 -23.54
C ASN A 620 3.60 30.14 -23.14
N ALA A 621 3.28 30.56 -21.92
CA ALA A 621 1.93 30.53 -21.39
C ALA A 621 1.48 31.91 -20.89
N LYS A 622 0.21 32.27 -21.13
CA LYS A 622 -0.42 33.49 -20.59
C LYS A 622 -1.84 33.21 -20.13
N ILE A 623 -2.25 33.79 -19.00
CA ILE A 623 -3.64 33.78 -18.57
C ILE A 623 -4.38 34.94 -19.24
N ILE A 624 -5.42 34.63 -20.00
CA ILE A 624 -6.28 35.61 -20.68
C ILE A 624 -7.73 35.19 -20.43
N ASN A 625 -8.56 36.06 -19.85
CA ASN A 625 -9.99 35.81 -19.61
C ASN A 625 -10.29 34.45 -18.94
N ASN A 626 -9.54 34.08 -17.89
CA ASN A 626 -9.65 32.77 -17.19
C ASN A 626 -9.38 31.54 -18.08
N GLN A 627 -8.67 31.71 -19.19
CA GLN A 627 -8.12 30.63 -20.00
C GLN A 627 -6.59 30.73 -20.00
N VAL A 628 -5.92 29.64 -20.38
CA VAL A 628 -4.47 29.66 -20.60
C VAL A 628 -4.19 29.56 -22.09
N GLU A 629 -3.59 30.60 -22.66
CA GLU A 629 -3.08 30.61 -24.02
C GLU A 629 -1.65 30.06 -24.04
N LEU A 630 -1.39 29.06 -24.88
CA LEU A 630 -0.09 28.44 -25.10
C LEU A 630 0.39 28.64 -26.54
N TYR A 631 1.69 28.93 -26.70
CA TYR A 631 2.34 28.94 -28.01
C TYR A 631 3.84 28.61 -27.92
N SER A 632 4.43 28.18 -29.04
CA SER A 632 5.88 27.99 -29.17
C SER A 632 6.33 28.31 -30.59
N ASP A 633 7.43 29.05 -30.75
CA ASP A 633 7.97 29.37 -32.08
C ASP A 633 8.39 28.12 -32.86
N LYS A 634 8.69 27.02 -32.13
CA LYS A 634 9.10 25.71 -32.65
C LYS A 634 7.95 24.85 -33.17
N ILE A 635 6.71 25.10 -32.75
CA ILE A 635 5.53 24.30 -33.11
C ILE A 635 4.50 25.20 -33.81
N LYS A 636 4.41 25.10 -35.14
CA LYS A 636 3.49 25.92 -35.94
C LYS A 636 2.05 25.40 -35.94
N ASN A 637 1.86 24.09 -35.83
CA ASN A 637 0.56 23.43 -35.82
C ASN A 637 0.42 22.61 -34.52
N PRO A 638 0.20 23.24 -33.36
CA PRO A 638 0.07 22.52 -32.10
C PRO A 638 -1.28 21.79 -32.06
N LEU A 639 -1.27 20.57 -31.52
CA LEU A 639 -2.46 19.72 -31.34
C LEU A 639 -2.59 19.21 -29.91
N TYR A 640 -1.46 18.99 -29.25
CA TYR A 640 -1.40 18.33 -27.94
C TYR A 640 -0.78 19.26 -26.91
N ALA A 641 -1.23 19.13 -25.67
CA ALA A 641 -0.74 19.89 -24.54
C ALA A 641 -0.63 19.01 -23.29
N ARG A 642 0.38 19.27 -22.47
CA ARG A 642 0.49 18.71 -21.13
C ARG A 642 1.01 19.74 -20.16
N TYR A 643 0.65 19.57 -18.89
CA TYR A 643 1.05 20.46 -17.81
C TYR A 643 1.60 19.67 -16.64
N ALA A 644 2.74 20.12 -16.12
CA ALA A 644 3.35 19.58 -14.92
C ALA A 644 3.59 18.05 -15.01
N TRP A 645 4.00 17.60 -16.21
CA TRP A 645 4.05 16.20 -16.64
C TRP A 645 5.40 15.52 -16.34
N LYS A 646 5.83 15.58 -15.07
CA LYS A 646 7.09 15.01 -14.56
C LYS A 646 6.95 14.53 -13.14
N ASP A 647 7.84 13.66 -12.66
CA ASP A 647 7.89 13.24 -11.26
C ASP A 647 8.08 14.43 -10.31
N LYS A 648 9.04 15.29 -10.67
CA LYS A 648 9.36 16.51 -9.94
C LYS A 648 8.73 17.73 -10.59
N ALA A 649 7.42 17.78 -10.54
CA ALA A 649 6.67 18.91 -11.05
C ALA A 649 6.47 20.00 -9.98
N VAL A 650 6.66 21.27 -10.37
CA VAL A 650 6.31 22.46 -9.56
C VAL A 650 5.10 23.11 -10.24
N PRO A 651 3.94 23.21 -9.58
CA PRO A 651 2.78 23.88 -10.17
C PRO A 651 2.99 25.40 -10.15
N SER A 652 2.63 26.06 -11.25
CA SER A 652 2.57 27.53 -11.33
C SER A 652 1.16 28.07 -11.50
N LEU A 653 0.22 27.27 -12.03
CA LEU A 653 -1.18 27.63 -12.22
C LEU A 653 -2.02 27.34 -10.96
N PHE A 654 -2.74 28.35 -10.49
CA PHE A 654 -3.61 28.29 -9.31
C PHE A 654 -4.93 29.03 -9.61
N ASN A 655 -5.92 28.85 -8.76
CA ASN A 655 -6.99 29.85 -8.62
C ASN A 655 -6.61 30.92 -7.57
N LEU A 656 -7.37 32.00 -7.53
CA LEU A 656 -7.14 33.13 -6.60
C LEU A 656 -7.20 32.70 -5.12
N GLU A 657 -7.95 31.65 -4.81
CA GLU A 657 -8.07 31.05 -3.48
C GLU A 657 -6.82 30.26 -3.06
N GLY A 658 -5.82 30.16 -3.95
CA GLY A 658 -4.52 29.57 -3.67
C GLY A 658 -4.46 28.06 -3.86
N LEU A 659 -5.46 27.45 -4.51
CA LEU A 659 -5.51 26.01 -4.80
C LEU A 659 -4.84 25.72 -6.15
N PRO A 660 -3.89 24.76 -6.22
CA PRO A 660 -3.15 24.46 -7.44
C PRO A 660 -3.99 23.72 -8.48
N ALA A 661 -3.65 23.92 -9.76
CA ALA A 661 -4.17 23.10 -10.83
C ALA A 661 -3.53 21.69 -10.83
N SER A 662 -4.31 20.67 -11.19
CA SER A 662 -3.81 19.30 -11.41
C SER A 662 -2.92 19.22 -12.65
N SER A 663 -1.95 18.31 -12.66
CA SER A 663 -1.29 17.88 -13.90
C SER A 663 -2.30 17.27 -14.87
N PHE A 664 -2.03 17.35 -16.17
CA PHE A 664 -2.82 16.71 -17.22
C PHE A 664 -2.00 16.42 -18.47
N LYS A 665 -2.46 15.49 -19.30
CA LYS A 665 -2.02 15.27 -20.68
C LYS A 665 -3.25 15.22 -21.59
N TYR A 666 -3.18 15.94 -22.71
CA TYR A 666 -4.17 15.88 -23.77
C TYR A 666 -3.48 15.40 -25.05
N GLU A 667 -3.73 14.14 -25.38
CA GLU A 667 -3.34 13.49 -26.62
C GLU A 667 -4.55 12.67 -27.11
N GLU A 668 -5.24 13.18 -28.13
CA GLU A 668 -6.24 12.40 -28.88
C GLU A 668 -5.59 11.42 -29.86
#